data_AF-A0A2U3LM68-F1
#
_entry.id   AF-A0A2U3LM68-F1
#
_cell.length_a   1.000
_cell.length_b   1.000
_cell.length_c   1.000
_cell.angle_alpha   90.00
_cell.angle_beta   90.00
_cell.angle_gamma   90.00
#
_symmetry.space_group_name_H-M   'P 1'
#
loop_
_entity.id
_entity.type
_entity.pdbx_description
1 polymer ?
#
loop_
_entity_poly.entity_id
_entity_poly.type
_entity_poly.pdbx_seq_one_letter_code
_entity_poly.pdbx_strand_id
1 'polypeptide(L)'
;MSLPMRTHLDPTTVGQPILAAAGFPPALPDRPRTPGPRPLAPGPWSLFLLAALSAHAAGSSTYVGAAACAKCHADESAKWSASRHSKMVQPATKASVKGDFSRGRVQLRGAPYLLRERDGVYYITESYLTGKPQEHRVDYTLGNRRIQHYLTKLPSGRVIVLPPSWDVLRKDWFHSFDIADPDETSEVTVQVWNKNCYSCHVSQEDKNFDTEKNEYQTAWLDFGTNCERCHGPGSQHVANYSAPARPAGPARDIVVQTRLDADRNTMVCAQCHSFRDIYSLGYTAGADWYDFYLPILEFNQPEDHDPAYWPDGRTRRFSNDAFGLWQSECFLQGKVTCVSCHVTPHDIEIERNPQLRPDAGVLCTRCHEAIGKAVPAHTHHAATSAGSSCVECHMPRTVFSIKAQIRDHSMSIPVPENTIRHGIPNACNGCHQDHDAGWALKQMNQWYGDRSRQKLILRANAFAQAREGDAAAVAKLLDILSKPSEGPLVRANAIGHLSRFSKDPRVFTAFTRALTDPQTAVRAVAALRIAPAPADRTAAIAALVPLLGDLATTVRVAAAVTLVSQGISHLSGEDGVRFEQAKQVFRARAQLNSDDAEQQLGAGKFYLLTGDPVTAVSALRDSLKLDPEIPARYFLAYGLAQQGKMDEARAILQAIPPADSQYARAQVLLKAIAGQVSR
;
A
#
# COMPACT_ATOMS: atom_id res chain seq x y z
N MET A 1 -7.24 28.17 25.37
CA MET A 1 -6.50 29.35 24.88
C MET A 1 -6.08 29.07 23.45
N SER A 2 -6.62 29.84 22.52
CA SER A 2 -6.46 29.66 21.07
C SER A 2 -5.17 30.32 20.60
N LEU A 3 -4.30 29.56 19.94
CA LEU A 3 -3.16 30.09 19.18
C LEU A 3 -3.23 29.54 17.74
N PRO A 4 -3.09 30.38 16.71
CA PRO A 4 -3.14 29.95 15.32
C PRO A 4 -1.75 29.46 14.90
N MET A 5 -1.59 28.17 14.62
CA MET A 5 -0.38 27.63 14.02
C MET A 5 -0.61 27.46 12.52
N ARG A 6 0.15 28.22 11.73
CA ARG A 6 0.31 28.05 10.28
C ARG A 6 1.02 26.71 10.03
N THR A 7 0.47 25.90 9.14
CA THR A 7 0.88 24.52 8.86
C THR A 7 1.42 24.40 7.44
N HIS A 8 2.61 23.80 7.29
CA HIS A 8 3.29 23.47 6.02
C HIS A 8 3.69 22.00 6.05
N LEU A 9 3.08 21.17 5.22
CA LEU A 9 3.21 19.71 5.18
C LEU A 9 3.10 19.26 3.69
N ASP A 10 3.22 17.97 3.31
CA ASP A 10 3.23 17.47 1.90
C ASP A 10 2.46 16.11 1.73
N PRO A 11 1.48 15.92 0.81
CA PRO A 11 0.64 14.73 0.73
C PRO A 11 0.82 14.01 -0.63
N THR A 12 2.02 13.53 -0.95
CA THR A 12 2.26 12.63 -2.09
C THR A 12 3.04 11.39 -1.68
N THR A 13 2.46 10.54 -0.83
CA THR A 13 3.08 9.24 -0.51
C THR A 13 2.14 8.07 -0.66
N VAL A 14 1.78 7.77 -1.91
CA VAL A 14 1.51 6.40 -2.35
C VAL A 14 2.65 5.98 -3.28
N GLY A 15 3.61 5.25 -2.71
CA GLY A 15 4.74 4.69 -3.45
C GLY A 15 5.90 5.68 -3.62
N GLN A 16 6.76 5.79 -2.61
CA GLN A 16 8.10 6.32 -2.87
C GLN A 16 8.79 5.40 -3.90
N PRO A 17 9.54 5.95 -4.88
CA PRO A 17 10.20 5.14 -5.88
C PRO A 17 11.24 4.23 -5.21
N ILE A 18 11.22 2.95 -5.60
CA ILE A 18 12.15 1.88 -5.18
C ILE A 18 13.63 2.30 -5.39
N LEU A 19 13.88 3.36 -6.18
CA LEU A 19 15.20 3.88 -6.59
C LEU A 19 15.59 5.24 -5.99
N ALA A 20 14.91 5.75 -4.95
CA ALA A 20 15.25 7.04 -4.37
C ALA A 20 16.71 7.14 -3.82
N ALA A 21 17.33 6.02 -3.45
CA ALA A 21 18.61 5.97 -2.74
C ALA A 21 19.87 5.70 -3.60
N ALA A 22 19.76 5.54 -4.92
CA ALA A 22 20.89 5.16 -5.77
C ALA A 22 21.72 6.36 -6.25
N GLY A 23 23.03 6.35 -5.96
CA GLY A 23 23.98 7.30 -6.54
C GLY A 23 24.14 7.08 -8.04
N PHE A 24 23.69 8.03 -8.86
CA PHE A 24 23.89 8.01 -10.32
C PHE A 24 25.33 8.39 -10.68
N PRO A 25 26.00 7.69 -11.61
CA PRO A 25 27.36 8.02 -12.01
C PRO A 25 27.43 9.40 -12.70
N PRO A 26 28.47 10.21 -12.43
CA PRO A 26 28.59 11.56 -12.98
C PRO A 26 29.13 11.63 -14.42
N ALA A 27 29.54 10.51 -15.03
CA ALA A 27 30.20 10.48 -16.33
C ALA A 27 29.54 9.49 -17.30
N LEU A 28 29.39 9.92 -18.56
CA LEU A 28 29.05 9.03 -19.68
C LEU A 28 30.16 7.97 -19.81
N PRO A 29 29.85 6.67 -19.81
CA PRO A 29 30.86 5.66 -20.13
C PRO A 29 31.33 5.85 -21.57
N ASP A 30 32.65 5.88 -21.79
CA ASP A 30 33.23 5.76 -23.13
C ASP A 30 32.84 4.40 -23.71
N ARG A 31 31.80 4.36 -24.54
CA ARG A 31 31.47 3.17 -25.32
C ARG A 31 32.19 3.27 -26.67
N PRO A 32 33.10 2.35 -27.02
CA PRO A 32 33.56 2.23 -28.39
C PRO A 32 32.37 1.85 -29.29
N ARG A 33 32.19 2.57 -30.41
CA ARG A 33 31.24 2.19 -31.46
C ARG A 33 31.67 0.86 -32.07
N THR A 34 30.99 -0.23 -31.73
CA THR A 34 31.10 -1.49 -32.47
C THR A 34 30.03 -1.53 -33.56
N PRO A 35 30.38 -1.94 -34.80
CA PRO A 35 29.39 -2.13 -35.85
C PRO A 35 28.48 -3.32 -35.52
N GLY A 36 27.17 -3.13 -35.68
CA GLY A 36 26.19 -4.19 -35.44
C GLY A 36 26.39 -5.39 -36.38
N PRO A 37 26.13 -6.63 -35.90
CA PRO A 37 26.23 -7.80 -36.76
C PRO A 37 25.11 -7.80 -37.81
N ARG A 38 25.48 -8.18 -39.04
CA ARG A 38 24.55 -8.46 -40.14
C ARG A 38 23.66 -9.67 -39.79
N PRO A 39 22.40 -9.71 -40.28
CA PRO A 39 21.51 -10.83 -40.03
C PRO A 39 21.98 -12.08 -40.77
N LEU A 40 22.14 -13.19 -40.04
CA LEU A 40 22.35 -14.52 -40.61
C LEU A 40 20.98 -15.17 -40.86
N ALA A 41 20.83 -15.78 -42.04
CA ALA A 41 19.63 -16.49 -42.47
C ALA A 41 19.35 -17.74 -41.58
N PRO A 42 18.07 -18.13 -41.39
CA PRO A 42 17.72 -19.27 -40.55
C PRO A 42 18.03 -20.59 -41.25
N GLY A 43 18.77 -21.47 -40.56
CA GLY A 43 19.05 -22.85 -40.97
C GLY A 43 17.91 -23.83 -40.65
N PRO A 44 17.90 -25.03 -41.27
CA PRO A 44 16.72 -25.89 -41.43
C PRO A 44 16.36 -26.77 -40.21
N TRP A 45 16.67 -26.34 -38.98
CA TRP A 45 16.34 -27.10 -37.76
C TRP A 45 15.00 -26.68 -37.12
N SER A 46 14.22 -25.84 -37.80
CA SER A 46 12.98 -25.23 -37.30
C SER A 46 11.70 -26.09 -37.48
N LEU A 47 11.81 -27.41 -37.74
CA LEU A 47 10.65 -28.24 -38.11
C LEU A 47 10.37 -29.44 -37.19
N PHE A 48 11.06 -29.60 -36.05
CA PHE A 48 10.78 -30.67 -35.08
C PHE A 48 10.29 -30.20 -33.69
N LEU A 49 9.93 -28.92 -33.53
CA LEU A 49 9.39 -28.35 -32.29
C LEU A 49 7.92 -27.88 -32.40
N LEU A 50 7.24 -28.24 -33.49
CA LEU A 50 5.86 -27.81 -33.79
C LEU A 50 4.79 -28.90 -33.65
N ALA A 51 5.13 -30.08 -33.12
CA ALA A 51 4.19 -31.21 -32.98
C ALA A 51 4.09 -31.80 -31.56
N ALA A 52 4.48 -31.04 -30.52
CA ALA A 52 4.32 -31.44 -29.12
C ALA A 52 3.73 -30.31 -28.23
N LEU A 53 3.05 -29.33 -28.83
CA LEU A 53 2.37 -28.23 -28.12
C LEU A 53 0.83 -28.31 -28.23
N SER A 54 0.30 -29.46 -28.62
CA SER A 54 -1.14 -29.71 -28.71
C SER A 54 -1.57 -30.82 -27.74
N ALA A 55 -1.26 -30.66 -26.46
CA ALA A 55 -1.95 -31.37 -25.38
C ALA A 55 -1.70 -30.67 -24.03
N HIS A 56 -2.78 -30.14 -23.44
CA HIS A 56 -2.89 -29.50 -22.11
C HIS A 56 -2.61 -28.00 -22.02
N ALA A 57 -3.23 -27.20 -22.89
CA ALA A 57 -3.87 -25.98 -22.39
C ALA A 57 -5.16 -26.39 -21.65
N ALA A 58 -5.02 -26.86 -20.40
CA ALA A 58 -6.13 -26.75 -19.46
C ALA A 58 -6.35 -25.25 -19.30
N GLY A 59 -7.44 -24.72 -19.85
CA GLY A 59 -7.74 -23.27 -19.75
C GLY A 59 -7.63 -22.82 -18.30
N SER A 60 -6.89 -21.75 -18.04
CA SER A 60 -6.81 -21.16 -16.70
C SER A 60 -8.22 -20.80 -16.23
N SER A 61 -8.55 -21.09 -14.96
CA SER A 61 -9.83 -20.67 -14.38
C SER A 61 -10.01 -19.17 -14.56
N THR A 62 -11.24 -18.76 -14.88
CA THR A 62 -11.63 -17.39 -15.20
C THR A 62 -12.72 -16.92 -14.24
N TYR A 63 -12.91 -15.61 -14.18
CA TYR A 63 -13.93 -14.99 -13.34
C TYR A 63 -15.29 -15.01 -14.02
N VAL A 64 -16.33 -15.40 -13.27
CA VAL A 64 -17.71 -15.55 -13.77
C VAL A 64 -18.69 -14.54 -13.18
N GLY A 65 -18.26 -13.77 -12.19
CA GLY A 65 -19.04 -12.73 -11.52
C GLY A 65 -20.01 -13.28 -10.48
N ALA A 66 -20.46 -12.40 -9.58
CA ALA A 66 -21.34 -12.77 -8.46
C ALA A 66 -22.66 -13.40 -8.91
N ALA A 67 -23.17 -13.01 -10.08
CA ALA A 67 -24.43 -13.50 -10.62
C ALA A 67 -24.41 -15.02 -10.91
N ALA A 68 -23.25 -15.58 -11.27
CA ALA A 68 -23.11 -17.03 -11.46
C ALA A 68 -23.23 -17.78 -10.13
N CYS A 69 -22.64 -17.23 -9.06
CA CYS A 69 -22.69 -17.82 -7.71
C CYS A 69 -24.11 -17.85 -7.14
N ALA A 70 -24.89 -16.78 -7.36
CA ALA A 70 -26.24 -16.61 -6.82
C ALA A 70 -27.23 -17.71 -7.26
N LYS A 71 -26.96 -18.39 -8.38
CA LYS A 71 -27.79 -19.49 -8.90
C LYS A 71 -27.80 -20.72 -7.99
N CYS A 72 -26.73 -20.96 -7.23
CA CYS A 72 -26.61 -22.10 -6.31
C CYS A 72 -26.49 -21.66 -4.84
N HIS A 73 -25.98 -20.45 -4.58
CA HIS A 73 -25.72 -19.90 -3.24
C HIS A 73 -26.60 -18.68 -2.96
N ALA A 74 -27.92 -18.87 -3.04
CA ALA A 74 -28.90 -17.79 -2.91
C ALA A 74 -28.83 -17.08 -1.54
N ASP A 75 -28.69 -17.84 -0.45
CA ASP A 75 -28.65 -17.30 0.91
C ASP A 75 -27.39 -16.48 1.18
N GLU A 76 -26.22 -16.98 0.78
CA GLU A 76 -24.95 -16.27 0.88
C GLU A 76 -24.96 -15.01 0.01
N SER A 77 -25.49 -15.11 -1.22
CA SER A 77 -25.62 -13.97 -2.14
C SER A 77 -26.55 -12.88 -1.58
N ALA A 78 -27.66 -13.26 -0.96
CA ALA A 78 -28.57 -12.32 -0.30
C ALA A 78 -27.89 -11.59 0.87
N LYS A 79 -27.14 -12.31 1.71
CA LYS A 79 -26.36 -11.71 2.82
C LYS A 79 -25.28 -10.76 2.29
N TRP A 80 -24.50 -11.20 1.32
CA TRP A 80 -23.43 -10.42 0.72
C TRP A 80 -23.94 -9.14 0.03
N SER A 81 -24.98 -9.25 -0.79
CA SER A 81 -25.58 -8.10 -1.49
C SER A 81 -26.24 -7.10 -0.52
N ALA A 82 -26.63 -7.54 0.67
CA ALA A 82 -27.09 -6.65 1.74
C ALA A 82 -25.93 -5.95 2.48
N SER A 83 -24.73 -6.53 2.47
CA SER A 83 -23.57 -6.10 3.24
C SER A 83 -22.86 -4.84 2.69
N ARG A 84 -21.96 -4.24 3.47
CA ARG A 84 -21.12 -3.11 2.98
C ARG A 84 -20.07 -3.51 1.93
N HIS A 85 -19.62 -4.77 1.88
CA HIS A 85 -18.60 -5.19 0.90
C HIS A 85 -19.12 -5.09 -0.55
N SER A 86 -20.38 -5.44 -0.80
CA SER A 86 -21.02 -5.28 -2.12
C SER A 86 -21.34 -3.82 -2.49
N LYS A 87 -21.19 -2.89 -1.54
CA LYS A 87 -21.71 -1.51 -1.62
C LYS A 87 -20.63 -0.43 -1.57
N MET A 88 -19.35 -0.80 -1.69
CA MET A 88 -18.27 0.18 -1.56
C MET A 88 -18.28 1.19 -2.70
N VAL A 89 -18.32 0.74 -3.96
CA VAL A 89 -18.64 1.58 -5.12
C VAL A 89 -19.93 1.08 -5.73
N GLN A 90 -20.84 1.98 -6.06
CA GLN A 90 -22.13 1.67 -6.69
C GLN A 90 -22.48 2.73 -7.74
N PRO A 91 -23.28 2.38 -8.76
CA PRO A 91 -23.95 3.39 -9.59
C PRO A 91 -24.74 4.36 -8.72
N ALA A 92 -24.71 5.65 -9.06
CA ALA A 92 -25.52 6.64 -8.38
C ALA A 92 -26.99 6.53 -8.82
N THR A 93 -27.84 6.06 -7.92
CA THR A 93 -29.27 5.86 -8.11
C THR A 93 -30.01 6.30 -6.85
N LYS A 94 -31.33 6.41 -6.92
CA LYS A 94 -32.17 6.67 -5.74
C LYS A 94 -31.98 5.67 -4.59
N ALA A 95 -31.57 4.44 -4.89
CA ALA A 95 -31.35 3.41 -3.89
C ALA A 95 -29.96 3.50 -3.21
N SER A 96 -28.96 4.09 -3.88
CA SER A 96 -27.57 4.12 -3.42
C SER A 96 -27.11 5.49 -2.89
N VAL A 97 -27.69 6.59 -3.40
CA VAL A 97 -27.39 7.95 -2.94
C VAL A 97 -28.02 8.21 -1.58
N LYS A 98 -27.19 8.61 -0.61
CA LYS A 98 -27.60 8.91 0.78
C LYS A 98 -27.66 10.39 1.09
N GLY A 99 -26.96 11.21 0.30
CA GLY A 99 -26.86 12.64 0.52
C GLY A 99 -28.17 13.35 0.23
N ASP A 100 -28.42 14.41 0.98
CA ASP A 100 -29.59 15.25 0.77
C ASP A 100 -29.32 16.28 -0.34
N PHE A 101 -29.63 15.91 -1.58
CA PHE A 101 -29.54 16.80 -2.75
C PHE A 101 -30.67 17.84 -2.79
N SER A 102 -31.74 17.69 -1.99
CA SER A 102 -32.84 18.65 -1.94
C SER A 102 -32.44 19.96 -1.27
N ARG A 103 -31.34 19.95 -0.50
CA ARG A 103 -30.75 21.14 0.11
C ARG A 103 -30.37 22.22 -0.91
N GLY A 104 -30.16 21.85 -2.17
CA GLY A 104 -30.03 22.77 -3.31
C GLY A 104 -28.68 23.52 -3.39
N ARG A 105 -28.18 24.03 -2.26
CA ARG A 105 -26.90 24.74 -2.17
C ARG A 105 -26.25 24.53 -0.80
N VAL A 106 -24.94 24.30 -0.80
CA VAL A 106 -24.11 24.30 0.41
C VAL A 106 -22.90 25.20 0.22
N GLN A 107 -22.39 25.76 1.32
CA GLN A 107 -21.22 26.63 1.33
C GLN A 107 -20.14 25.92 2.15
N LEU A 108 -19.00 25.59 1.54
CA LEU A 108 -17.92 24.84 2.17
C LEU A 108 -16.58 25.45 1.75
N ARG A 109 -15.66 25.63 2.71
CA ARG A 109 -14.36 26.28 2.48
C ARG A 109 -14.45 27.60 1.69
N GLY A 110 -15.50 28.40 1.92
CA GLY A 110 -15.69 29.67 1.22
C GLY A 110 -16.19 29.56 -0.23
N ALA A 111 -16.44 28.35 -0.76
CA ALA A 111 -17.00 28.13 -2.10
C ALA A 111 -18.45 27.57 -2.07
N PRO A 112 -19.31 27.98 -3.01
CA PRO A 112 -20.65 27.41 -3.16
C PRO A 112 -20.64 26.12 -3.99
N TYR A 113 -21.44 25.15 -3.56
CA TYR A 113 -21.73 23.93 -4.32
C TYR A 113 -23.24 23.83 -4.52
N LEU A 114 -23.69 23.64 -5.77
CA LEU A 114 -25.10 23.43 -6.07
C LEU A 114 -25.38 21.94 -6.18
N LEU A 115 -26.46 21.51 -5.53
CA LEU A 115 -26.89 20.12 -5.48
C LEU A 115 -28.22 20.04 -6.22
N ARG A 116 -28.33 19.13 -7.19
CA ARG A 116 -29.57 18.93 -7.93
C ARG A 116 -29.86 17.46 -8.14
N GLU A 117 -31.15 17.15 -8.17
CA GLU A 117 -31.69 15.90 -8.66
C GLU A 117 -32.67 16.22 -9.79
N ARG A 118 -32.56 15.51 -10.91
CA ARG A 118 -33.50 15.58 -12.04
C ARG A 118 -33.81 14.16 -12.50
N ASP A 119 -35.08 13.75 -12.40
CA ASP A 119 -35.56 12.43 -12.81
C ASP A 119 -34.73 11.25 -12.24
N GLY A 120 -34.34 11.34 -10.96
CA GLY A 120 -33.49 10.33 -10.31
C GLY A 120 -32.00 10.37 -10.69
N VAL A 121 -31.56 11.37 -11.46
CA VAL A 121 -30.15 11.64 -11.78
C VAL A 121 -29.64 12.79 -10.92
N TYR A 122 -28.46 12.59 -10.33
CA TYR A 122 -27.86 13.51 -9.37
C TYR A 122 -26.76 14.34 -10.01
N TYR A 123 -26.67 15.60 -9.62
CA TYR A 123 -25.71 16.56 -10.14
C TYR A 123 -25.10 17.40 -9.02
N ILE A 124 -23.80 17.66 -9.14
CA ILE A 124 -23.06 18.58 -8.28
C ILE A 124 -22.44 19.64 -9.18
N THR A 125 -22.72 20.91 -8.89
CA THR A 125 -22.01 22.04 -9.52
C THR A 125 -20.91 22.51 -8.59
N GLU A 126 -19.68 22.50 -9.09
CA GLU A 126 -18.48 23.01 -8.41
C GLU A 126 -17.76 24.00 -9.34
N SER A 127 -16.88 24.85 -8.81
CA SER A 127 -16.13 25.83 -9.61
C SER A 127 -14.63 25.64 -9.58
N TYR A 128 -14.20 24.55 -8.98
CA TYR A 128 -12.87 24.37 -8.48
C TYR A 128 -11.97 23.63 -9.46
N LEU A 129 -12.50 22.68 -10.24
CA LEU A 129 -11.74 21.99 -11.30
C LEU A 129 -11.30 22.91 -12.43
N THR A 130 -12.13 23.90 -12.79
CA THR A 130 -11.92 24.76 -13.96
C THR A 130 -11.87 26.25 -13.63
N GLY A 131 -11.97 26.62 -12.36
CA GLY A 131 -12.12 28.01 -11.92
C GLY A 131 -13.48 28.63 -12.26
N LYS A 132 -14.41 27.88 -12.86
CA LYS A 132 -15.75 28.32 -13.27
C LYS A 132 -16.80 27.30 -12.87
N PRO A 133 -18.05 27.72 -12.56
CA PRO A 133 -19.12 26.80 -12.24
C PRO A 133 -19.34 25.78 -13.37
N GLN A 134 -19.18 24.50 -13.05
CA GLN A 134 -19.43 23.38 -13.94
C GLN A 134 -20.30 22.35 -13.24
N GLU A 135 -21.42 21.99 -13.87
CA GLU A 135 -22.33 20.97 -13.39
C GLU A 135 -21.85 19.59 -13.87
N HIS A 136 -21.59 18.69 -12.93
CA HIS A 136 -21.18 17.31 -13.20
C HIS A 136 -22.29 16.36 -12.82
N ARG A 137 -22.54 15.36 -13.67
CA ARG A 137 -23.35 14.21 -13.30
C ARG A 137 -22.59 13.39 -12.26
N VAL A 138 -23.30 12.97 -11.21
CA VAL A 138 -22.80 11.95 -10.30
C VAL A 138 -23.07 10.59 -10.92
N ASP A 139 -22.00 9.89 -11.32
CA ASP A 139 -22.08 8.57 -11.94
C ASP A 139 -22.01 7.45 -10.91
N TYR A 140 -21.22 7.64 -9.85
CA TYR A 140 -21.02 6.64 -8.80
C TYR A 140 -21.05 7.24 -7.39
N THR A 141 -21.33 6.39 -6.42
CA THR A 141 -21.10 6.66 -4.99
C THR A 141 -19.95 5.80 -4.48
N LEU A 142 -19.08 6.35 -3.63
CA LEU A 142 -18.05 5.61 -2.90
C LEU A 142 -18.28 5.74 -1.39
N GLY A 143 -18.38 4.60 -0.70
CA GLY A 143 -18.70 4.55 0.72
C GLY A 143 -20.21 4.46 0.97
N ASN A 144 -20.54 3.99 2.18
CA ASN A 144 -21.92 3.61 2.53
C ASN A 144 -22.25 3.88 4.01
N ARG A 145 -21.41 3.42 4.95
CA ARG A 145 -21.76 3.42 6.39
C ARG A 145 -21.59 4.78 7.07
N ARG A 146 -20.42 5.40 6.90
CA ARG A 146 -20.00 6.58 7.67
C ARG A 146 -19.97 7.81 6.79
N ILE A 147 -19.37 7.67 5.63
CA ILE A 147 -19.21 8.72 4.65
C ILE A 147 -19.59 8.14 3.29
N GLN A 148 -20.18 8.99 2.47
CA GLN A 148 -20.39 8.72 1.06
C GLN A 148 -19.82 9.88 0.23
N HIS A 149 -18.87 9.54 -0.62
CA HIS A 149 -18.34 10.37 -1.67
C HIS A 149 -19.17 10.22 -2.94
N TYR A 150 -19.17 11.26 -3.78
CA TYR A 150 -19.84 11.27 -5.07
C TYR A 150 -18.80 11.42 -6.16
N LEU A 151 -18.93 10.64 -7.23
CA LEU A 151 -17.91 10.52 -8.25
C LEU A 151 -18.50 10.81 -9.62
N THR A 152 -17.73 11.48 -10.46
CA THR A 152 -18.05 11.70 -11.86
C THR A 152 -16.97 11.13 -12.76
N LYS A 153 -17.36 10.64 -13.93
CA LYS A 153 -16.46 10.20 -14.99
C LYS A 153 -16.31 11.31 -16.02
N LEU A 154 -15.09 11.84 -16.15
CA LEU A 154 -14.74 12.84 -17.15
C LEU A 154 -14.60 12.21 -18.55
N PRO A 155 -14.63 13.01 -19.64
CA PRO A 155 -14.42 12.51 -21.01
C PRO A 155 -13.11 11.73 -21.20
N SER A 156 -12.04 12.11 -20.47
CA SER A 156 -10.75 11.39 -20.46
C SER A 156 -10.80 10.03 -19.73
N GLY A 157 -11.97 9.62 -19.25
CA GLY A 157 -12.17 8.39 -18.48
C GLY A 157 -11.75 8.48 -17.01
N ARG A 158 -11.13 9.59 -16.59
CA ARG A 158 -10.82 9.87 -15.18
C ARG A 158 -12.11 9.89 -14.36
N VAL A 159 -12.15 9.07 -13.33
CA VAL A 159 -13.18 9.07 -12.29
C VAL A 159 -12.63 9.85 -11.11
N ILE A 160 -13.27 10.97 -10.79
CA ILE A 160 -12.82 11.88 -9.73
C ILE A 160 -13.84 11.94 -8.59
N VAL A 161 -13.34 12.18 -7.38
CA VAL A 161 -14.19 12.44 -6.21
C VAL A 161 -14.59 13.92 -6.20
N LEU A 162 -15.90 14.18 -6.31
CA LEU A 162 -16.47 15.53 -6.23
C LEU A 162 -16.64 15.94 -4.76
N PRO A 163 -16.23 17.17 -4.38
CA PRO A 163 -16.80 17.83 -3.22
C PRO A 163 -18.21 18.36 -3.56
N PRO A 164 -19.16 18.34 -2.63
CA PRO A 164 -19.03 17.89 -1.24
C PRO A 164 -19.21 16.38 -1.04
N SER A 165 -18.74 15.89 0.12
CA SER A 165 -19.03 14.55 0.62
C SER A 165 -20.14 14.57 1.67
N TRP A 166 -20.81 13.44 1.86
CA TRP A 166 -21.90 13.30 2.83
C TRP A 166 -21.47 12.52 4.06
N ASP A 167 -21.67 13.10 5.25
CA ASP A 167 -21.54 12.38 6.52
C ASP A 167 -22.87 11.68 6.82
N VAL A 168 -22.87 10.35 6.69
CA VAL A 168 -24.07 9.52 6.83
C VAL A 168 -24.58 9.53 8.27
N LEU A 169 -23.69 9.69 9.26
CA LEU A 169 -24.06 9.66 10.67
C LEU A 169 -24.59 11.01 11.14
N ARG A 170 -23.93 12.11 10.74
CA ARG A 170 -24.33 13.47 11.08
C ARG A 170 -25.43 14.03 10.18
N LYS A 171 -25.68 13.39 9.04
CA LYS A 171 -26.60 13.84 7.99
C LYS A 171 -26.28 15.26 7.52
N ASP A 172 -25.01 15.51 7.25
CA ASP A 172 -24.57 16.82 6.80
C ASP A 172 -23.50 16.73 5.71
N TRP A 173 -23.43 17.79 4.91
CA TRP A 173 -22.45 17.95 3.84
C TRP A 173 -21.17 18.55 4.40
N PHE A 174 -20.03 18.07 3.92
CA PHE A 174 -18.73 18.61 4.29
C PHE A 174 -17.77 18.55 3.09
N HIS A 175 -16.67 19.30 3.16
CA HIS A 175 -15.72 19.31 2.05
C HIS A 175 -14.90 18.01 2.08
N SER A 176 -14.73 17.35 0.93
CA SER A 176 -14.00 16.07 0.86
C SER A 176 -12.56 16.16 1.40
N PHE A 177 -11.97 17.36 1.43
CA PHE A 177 -10.65 17.63 2.01
C PHE A 177 -10.63 17.84 3.53
N ASP A 178 -11.78 17.96 4.19
CA ASP A 178 -11.81 17.96 5.66
C ASP A 178 -11.53 16.56 6.27
N ILE A 179 -11.14 15.60 5.41
CA ILE A 179 -10.80 14.21 5.70
C ILE A 179 -9.30 14.04 5.81
N ALA A 180 -8.61 14.58 4.81
CA ALA A 180 -7.18 14.68 4.65
C ALA A 180 -7.03 15.98 3.85
N ASP A 181 -6.48 17.00 4.50
CA ASP A 181 -6.37 18.33 3.95
C ASP A 181 -5.14 18.38 3.03
N PRO A 182 -5.28 18.54 1.71
CA PRO A 182 -4.14 18.64 0.83
C PRO A 182 -3.58 20.07 0.78
N ASP A 183 -3.74 20.88 1.85
CA ASP A 183 -3.32 22.30 2.02
C ASP A 183 -1.78 22.51 1.94
N GLU A 184 -1.12 21.66 1.20
CA GLU A 184 0.28 21.33 1.16
C GLU A 184 0.81 21.44 -0.28
N THR A 185 -0.06 21.30 -1.29
CA THR A 185 0.23 21.76 -2.65
C THR A 185 -0.98 22.48 -3.26
N SER A 186 -0.73 23.54 -4.03
CA SER A 186 -1.77 24.30 -4.75
C SER A 186 -2.39 23.55 -5.93
N GLU A 187 -2.02 22.29 -6.16
CA GLU A 187 -2.18 21.62 -7.46
C GLU A 187 -3.03 20.34 -7.42
N VAL A 188 -3.12 19.65 -6.28
CA VAL A 188 -3.99 18.46 -6.18
C VAL A 188 -5.44 18.89 -6.08
N THR A 189 -6.05 19.10 -7.26
CA THR A 189 -7.43 19.55 -7.28
C THR A 189 -8.39 18.42 -6.90
N VAL A 190 -8.26 17.19 -7.36
CA VAL A 190 -9.23 16.14 -6.96
C VAL A 190 -8.57 14.79 -6.77
N GLN A 191 -9.15 13.99 -5.88
CA GLN A 191 -8.76 12.59 -5.75
C GLN A 191 -9.22 11.83 -7.00
N VAL A 192 -8.26 11.22 -7.71
CA VAL A 192 -8.51 10.35 -8.87
C VAL A 192 -8.70 8.92 -8.39
N TRP A 193 -9.92 8.39 -8.53
CA TRP A 193 -10.29 7.06 -8.08
C TRP A 193 -9.52 5.95 -8.81
N ASN A 194 -9.30 6.12 -10.12
CA ASN A 194 -8.57 5.15 -10.97
C ASN A 194 -7.13 4.93 -10.53
N LYS A 195 -6.56 5.88 -9.78
CA LYS A 195 -5.19 5.83 -9.27
C LYS A 195 -5.15 5.31 -7.83
N ASN A 196 -6.01 5.84 -6.97
CA ASN A 196 -5.87 5.69 -5.51
C ASN A 196 -6.82 4.67 -4.87
N CYS A 197 -7.87 4.22 -5.57
CA CYS A 197 -8.97 3.47 -4.96
C CYS A 197 -9.38 2.20 -5.71
N TYR A 198 -9.03 2.13 -7.01
CA TYR A 198 -9.53 1.11 -7.93
C TYR A 198 -9.27 -0.32 -7.48
N SER A 199 -8.12 -0.59 -6.87
CA SER A 199 -7.67 -1.96 -6.57
C SER A 199 -8.39 -2.66 -5.41
N CYS A 200 -9.29 -1.95 -4.70
CA CYS A 200 -9.95 -2.48 -3.50
C CYS A 200 -11.49 -2.39 -3.55
N HIS A 201 -12.03 -1.40 -4.27
CA HIS A 201 -13.43 -0.99 -4.11
C HIS A 201 -14.39 -1.54 -5.19
N VAL A 202 -13.84 -2.22 -6.19
CA VAL A 202 -14.55 -2.97 -7.24
C VAL A 202 -13.88 -4.35 -7.41
N SER A 203 -14.45 -5.20 -8.27
CA SER A 203 -13.97 -6.56 -8.48
C SER A 203 -13.50 -6.82 -9.91
N GLN A 204 -12.35 -7.49 -10.02
CA GLN A 204 -11.69 -7.82 -11.29
C GLN A 204 -11.53 -6.58 -12.17
N GLU A 205 -10.91 -5.56 -11.59
CA GLU A 205 -10.63 -4.29 -12.26
C GLU A 205 -9.42 -4.35 -13.17
N ASP A 206 -9.49 -3.57 -14.24
CA ASP A 206 -8.36 -3.20 -15.06
C ASP A 206 -8.32 -1.69 -15.22
N LYS A 207 -7.20 -1.07 -14.86
CA LYS A 207 -6.99 0.38 -14.92
C LYS A 207 -7.01 0.87 -16.37
N ASN A 208 -6.38 0.12 -17.29
CA ASN A 208 -6.21 0.47 -18.71
C ASN A 208 -5.87 1.95 -18.95
N PHE A 209 -4.78 2.44 -18.37
CA PHE A 209 -4.31 3.80 -18.61
C PHE A 209 -3.48 3.88 -19.90
N ASP A 210 -3.86 4.79 -20.80
CA ASP A 210 -3.15 5.11 -22.05
C ASP A 210 -2.23 6.31 -21.78
N THR A 211 -0.92 6.05 -21.66
CA THR A 211 0.09 7.07 -21.35
C THR A 211 0.19 8.16 -22.41
N GLU A 212 0.04 7.80 -23.70
CA GLU A 212 0.15 8.75 -24.81
C GLU A 212 -0.99 9.76 -24.77
N LYS A 213 -2.22 9.27 -24.62
CA LYS A 213 -3.43 10.10 -24.57
C LYS A 213 -3.70 10.70 -23.21
N ASN A 214 -3.08 10.18 -22.14
CA ASN A 214 -3.36 10.54 -20.76
C ASN A 214 -4.83 10.27 -20.36
N GLU A 215 -5.35 9.12 -20.80
CA GLU A 215 -6.75 8.71 -20.66
C GLU A 215 -6.89 7.36 -19.96
N TYR A 216 -8.01 7.15 -19.27
CA TYR A 216 -8.33 5.89 -18.61
C TYR A 216 -9.44 5.14 -19.35
N GLN A 217 -9.24 3.84 -19.60
CA GLN A 217 -10.27 2.94 -20.13
C GLN A 217 -10.65 1.88 -19.08
N THR A 218 -10.82 2.34 -17.84
CA THR A 218 -11.01 1.46 -16.69
C THR A 218 -12.28 0.63 -16.82
N ALA A 219 -12.14 -0.66 -16.59
CA ALA A 219 -13.22 -1.65 -16.59
C ALA A 219 -13.17 -2.48 -15.30
N TRP A 220 -14.30 -3.06 -14.92
CA TRP A 220 -14.41 -4.01 -13.83
C TRP A 220 -15.58 -4.95 -14.09
N LEU A 221 -15.56 -6.14 -13.47
CA LEU A 221 -16.60 -7.14 -13.64
C LEU A 221 -17.84 -6.83 -12.80
N ASP A 222 -17.65 -6.55 -11.51
CA ASP A 222 -18.72 -6.29 -10.56
C ASP A 222 -18.42 -5.04 -9.70
N PHE A 223 -19.48 -4.35 -9.30
CA PHE A 223 -19.41 -3.31 -8.27
C PHE A 223 -19.16 -3.93 -6.88
N GLY A 224 -18.42 -3.19 -6.03
CA GLY A 224 -18.03 -3.67 -4.71
C GLY A 224 -17.07 -4.87 -4.77
N THR A 225 -16.87 -5.53 -3.64
CA THR A 225 -16.03 -6.72 -3.48
C THR A 225 -16.89 -7.97 -3.60
N ASN A 226 -16.84 -8.66 -4.75
CA ASN A 226 -17.65 -9.83 -5.06
C ASN A 226 -17.10 -11.13 -4.43
N CYS A 227 -17.81 -12.23 -4.68
CA CYS A 227 -17.45 -13.56 -4.17
C CYS A 227 -16.02 -13.95 -4.54
N GLU A 228 -15.64 -13.74 -5.80
CA GLU A 228 -14.39 -14.23 -6.39
C GLU A 228 -13.15 -13.45 -5.92
N ARG A 229 -13.32 -12.26 -5.33
CA ARG A 229 -12.24 -11.58 -4.60
C ARG A 229 -11.77 -12.38 -3.39
N CYS A 230 -12.66 -13.11 -2.72
CA CYS A 230 -12.34 -13.91 -1.56
C CYS A 230 -12.22 -15.42 -1.84
N HIS A 231 -12.85 -15.88 -2.93
CA HIS A 231 -12.93 -17.30 -3.29
C HIS A 231 -12.11 -17.68 -4.54
N GLY A 232 -11.52 -16.70 -5.24
CA GLY A 232 -10.78 -16.92 -6.48
C GLY A 232 -11.70 -17.09 -7.70
N PRO A 233 -11.13 -17.30 -8.91
CA PRO A 233 -11.89 -17.45 -10.15
C PRO A 233 -12.77 -18.72 -10.12
N GLY A 234 -14.07 -18.55 -10.36
CA GLY A 234 -15.08 -19.58 -10.15
C GLY A 234 -15.47 -20.38 -11.39
N SER A 235 -14.92 -20.14 -12.59
CA SER A 235 -15.41 -20.78 -13.81
C SER A 235 -15.30 -22.31 -13.79
N GLN A 236 -14.20 -22.85 -13.29
CA GLN A 236 -14.03 -24.29 -13.12
C GLN A 236 -15.03 -24.86 -12.10
N HIS A 237 -15.23 -24.16 -10.98
CA HIS A 237 -16.20 -24.56 -9.96
C HIS A 237 -17.63 -24.60 -10.51
N VAL A 238 -18.06 -23.56 -11.21
CA VAL A 238 -19.39 -23.51 -11.83
C VAL A 238 -19.55 -24.63 -12.85
N ALA A 239 -18.54 -24.88 -13.70
CA ALA A 239 -18.60 -25.96 -14.69
C ALA A 239 -18.74 -27.34 -14.04
N ASN A 240 -17.95 -27.63 -13.01
CA ASN A 240 -17.95 -28.91 -12.32
C ASN A 240 -19.26 -29.19 -11.57
N TYR A 241 -19.83 -28.17 -10.91
CA TYR A 241 -20.99 -28.36 -10.02
C TYR A 241 -22.35 -28.08 -10.68
N SER A 242 -22.36 -27.46 -11.86
CA SER A 242 -23.53 -27.36 -12.73
C SER A 242 -23.71 -28.58 -13.65
N ALA A 243 -22.69 -29.43 -13.77
CA ALA A 243 -22.77 -30.66 -14.55
C ALA A 243 -23.73 -31.69 -13.92
N PRO A 244 -24.38 -32.57 -14.73
CA PRO A 244 -25.27 -33.61 -14.21
C PRO A 244 -24.58 -34.57 -13.23
N ALA A 245 -23.30 -34.87 -13.46
CA ALA A 245 -22.46 -35.65 -12.56
C ALA A 245 -21.48 -34.72 -11.83
N ARG A 246 -21.72 -34.50 -10.53
CA ARG A 246 -20.88 -33.64 -9.69
C ARG A 246 -19.67 -34.40 -9.14
N PRO A 247 -18.52 -33.73 -8.93
CA PRO A 247 -17.40 -34.33 -8.21
C PRO A 247 -17.82 -34.79 -6.81
N ALA A 248 -17.35 -35.98 -6.41
CA ALA A 248 -17.53 -36.49 -5.06
C ALA A 248 -16.53 -35.81 -4.09
N GLY A 249 -16.98 -35.53 -2.87
CA GLY A 249 -16.16 -34.90 -1.83
C GLY A 249 -16.18 -33.36 -1.84
N PRO A 250 -15.38 -32.71 -0.97
CA PRO A 250 -15.37 -31.26 -0.85
C PRO A 250 -14.76 -30.60 -2.08
N ALA A 251 -15.35 -29.49 -2.52
CA ALA A 251 -14.83 -28.68 -3.63
C ALA A 251 -13.39 -28.24 -3.37
N ARG A 252 -12.50 -28.44 -4.35
CA ARG A 252 -11.07 -28.04 -4.31
C ARG A 252 -10.69 -27.07 -5.43
N ASP A 253 -11.65 -26.76 -6.30
CA ASP A 253 -11.58 -25.86 -7.44
C ASP A 253 -11.99 -24.40 -7.10
N ILE A 254 -12.24 -24.14 -5.81
CA ILE A 254 -12.58 -22.83 -5.26
C ILE A 254 -11.91 -22.68 -3.90
N VAL A 255 -11.50 -21.46 -3.55
CA VAL A 255 -10.91 -21.20 -2.23
C VAL A 255 -12.00 -21.18 -1.17
N VAL A 256 -11.72 -21.78 -0.02
CA VAL A 256 -12.52 -21.64 1.20
C VAL A 256 -11.56 -21.24 2.31
N GLN A 257 -11.72 -20.03 2.85
CA GLN A 257 -10.74 -19.39 3.72
C GLN A 257 -10.43 -20.22 4.97
N THR A 258 -11.43 -20.91 5.55
CA THR A 258 -11.25 -21.77 6.73
C THR A 258 -10.40 -23.03 6.47
N ARG A 259 -10.07 -23.32 5.21
CA ARG A 259 -9.18 -24.42 4.81
C ARG A 259 -7.75 -23.96 4.51
N LEU A 260 -7.50 -22.64 4.52
CA LEU A 260 -6.17 -22.06 4.38
C LEU A 260 -5.46 -22.06 5.73
N ASP A 261 -4.14 -22.12 5.72
CA ASP A 261 -3.35 -21.77 6.90
C ASP A 261 -3.57 -20.31 7.30
N ALA A 262 -3.16 -19.94 8.51
CA ALA A 262 -3.44 -18.63 9.07
C ALA A 262 -2.86 -17.47 8.24
N ASP A 263 -1.69 -17.68 7.63
CA ASP A 263 -1.03 -16.64 6.83
C ASP A 263 -1.85 -16.43 5.55
N ARG A 264 -2.11 -17.50 4.79
CA ARG A 264 -2.91 -17.41 3.55
C ARG A 264 -4.35 -16.95 3.80
N ASN A 265 -4.96 -17.34 4.91
CA ASN A 265 -6.29 -16.87 5.29
C ASN A 265 -6.32 -15.35 5.47
N THR A 266 -5.42 -14.82 6.29
CA THR A 266 -5.39 -13.38 6.59
C THR A 266 -4.95 -12.56 5.38
N MET A 267 -4.12 -13.11 4.50
CA MET A 267 -3.71 -12.52 3.23
C MET A 267 -4.88 -12.22 2.29
N VAL A 268 -5.95 -13.04 2.30
CA VAL A 268 -7.17 -12.77 1.52
C VAL A 268 -7.80 -11.44 1.95
N CYS A 269 -7.84 -11.14 3.24
CA CYS A 269 -8.36 -9.87 3.75
C CYS A 269 -7.36 -8.71 3.54
N ALA A 270 -6.07 -9.00 3.70
CA ALA A 270 -4.99 -8.04 3.51
C ALA A 270 -4.89 -7.55 2.05
N GLN A 271 -5.51 -8.23 1.09
CA GLN A 271 -5.61 -7.72 -0.29
C GLN A 271 -6.30 -6.35 -0.36
N CYS A 272 -7.08 -5.94 0.65
CA CYS A 272 -7.71 -4.61 0.73
C CYS A 272 -7.45 -3.93 2.07
N HIS A 273 -7.53 -4.66 3.19
CA HIS A 273 -7.36 -4.13 4.56
C HIS A 273 -5.89 -4.03 4.98
N SER A 274 -5.07 -3.45 4.10
CA SER A 274 -3.67 -3.13 4.36
C SER A 274 -3.16 -1.97 3.51
N PHE A 275 -2.17 -1.26 4.04
CA PHE A 275 -1.51 -0.14 3.38
C PHE A 275 -0.26 -0.64 2.66
N ARG A 276 -0.38 -0.78 1.35
CA ARG A 276 0.54 -1.58 0.55
C ARG A 276 0.82 -0.92 -0.79
N ASP A 277 1.98 -1.26 -1.31
CA ASP A 277 2.35 -1.00 -2.69
C ASP A 277 2.01 -2.22 -3.56
N ILE A 278 1.66 -1.98 -4.83
CA ILE A 278 1.27 -3.02 -5.78
C ILE A 278 2.45 -3.32 -6.70
N TYR A 279 2.95 -4.54 -6.65
CA TYR A 279 4.03 -5.05 -7.49
C TYR A 279 3.51 -5.81 -8.71
N SER A 280 2.37 -6.50 -8.55
CA SER A 280 1.70 -7.22 -9.63
C SER A 280 0.19 -7.15 -9.44
N LEU A 281 -0.55 -7.12 -10.56
CA LEU A 281 -2.00 -7.25 -10.55
C LEU A 281 -2.43 -8.73 -10.46
N GLY A 282 -3.72 -8.95 -10.21
CA GLY A 282 -4.32 -10.28 -10.30
C GLY A 282 -4.13 -11.16 -9.07
N TYR A 283 -4.01 -10.58 -7.87
CA TYR A 283 -4.04 -11.36 -6.64
C TYR A 283 -5.25 -12.28 -6.64
N THR A 284 -4.99 -13.57 -6.49
CA THR A 284 -6.01 -14.61 -6.38
C THR A 284 -6.06 -15.09 -4.94
N ALA A 285 -7.27 -15.27 -4.40
CA ALA A 285 -7.43 -15.78 -3.05
C ALA A 285 -6.60 -17.04 -2.82
N GLY A 286 -5.96 -17.15 -1.65
CA GLY A 286 -5.08 -18.27 -1.31
C GLY A 286 -3.66 -18.18 -1.90
N ALA A 287 -3.37 -17.25 -2.80
CA ALA A 287 -2.00 -16.96 -3.25
C ALA A 287 -1.18 -16.27 -2.15
N ASP A 288 0.15 -16.25 -2.31
CA ASP A 288 1.02 -15.45 -1.44
C ASP A 288 0.79 -13.96 -1.70
N TRP A 289 0.46 -13.21 -0.66
CA TRP A 289 0.28 -11.76 -0.74
C TRP A 289 1.57 -11.05 -1.18
N TYR A 290 2.75 -11.56 -0.78
CA TYR A 290 4.04 -10.98 -1.13
C TYR A 290 4.46 -11.21 -2.60
N ASP A 291 3.68 -11.95 -3.38
CA ASP A 291 3.84 -11.98 -4.84
C ASP A 291 3.25 -10.75 -5.54
N PHE A 292 2.30 -10.09 -4.90
CA PHE A 292 1.54 -9.00 -5.50
C PHE A 292 1.76 -7.68 -4.79
N TYR A 293 2.10 -7.72 -3.50
CA TYR A 293 2.11 -6.54 -2.67
C TYR A 293 3.30 -6.48 -1.72
N LEU A 294 3.78 -5.27 -1.44
CA LEU A 294 4.78 -4.98 -0.41
C LEU A 294 4.17 -4.03 0.65
N PRO A 295 4.36 -4.25 1.96
CA PRO A 295 3.78 -3.36 2.95
C PRO A 295 4.47 -1.99 2.92
N ILE A 296 3.68 -0.92 2.96
CA ILE A 296 4.19 0.43 3.15
C ILE A 296 4.27 0.66 4.65
N LEU A 297 5.48 0.53 5.21
CA LEU A 297 5.72 0.59 6.65
C LEU A 297 6.12 2.00 7.12
N GLU A 298 6.05 2.20 8.44
CA GLU A 298 6.29 3.47 9.14
C GLU A 298 7.62 4.15 8.76
N PHE A 299 8.72 3.40 8.64
CA PHE A 299 10.01 3.98 8.27
C PHE A 299 10.04 4.68 6.89
N ASN A 300 9.08 4.37 6.03
CA ASN A 300 8.96 4.88 4.66
C ASN A 300 7.79 5.86 4.52
N GLN A 301 7.38 6.49 5.63
CA GLN A 301 6.34 7.52 5.66
C GLN A 301 6.93 8.88 6.01
N PRO A 302 6.34 9.97 5.52
CA PRO A 302 6.72 11.32 5.93
C PRO A 302 6.63 11.49 7.45
N GLU A 303 7.57 12.26 7.99
CA GLU A 303 7.57 12.68 9.39
C GLU A 303 6.72 13.97 9.51
N ASP A 304 5.43 13.83 9.24
CA ASP A 304 4.48 14.94 9.16
C ASP A 304 3.60 15.03 10.43
N HIS A 305 2.70 16.03 10.49
CA HIS A 305 1.78 16.23 11.63
C HIS A 305 0.66 15.19 11.74
N ASP A 306 0.45 14.35 10.71
CA ASP A 306 -0.64 13.39 10.65
C ASP A 306 -0.19 11.97 10.25
N PRO A 307 0.77 11.38 10.98
CA PRO A 307 1.46 10.19 10.52
C PRO A 307 0.52 8.98 10.36
N ALA A 308 0.78 8.17 9.33
CA ALA A 308 -0.01 6.96 9.07
C ALA A 308 0.14 5.88 10.16
N TYR A 309 1.22 5.96 10.95
CA TYR A 309 1.58 5.04 12.02
C TYR A 309 1.86 5.77 13.33
N TRP A 310 1.67 5.07 14.44
CA TRP A 310 2.20 5.48 15.73
C TRP A 310 3.72 5.22 15.78
N PRO A 311 4.47 5.95 16.63
CA PRO A 311 5.90 5.72 16.84
C PRO A 311 6.32 4.30 17.24
N ASP A 312 5.39 3.41 17.62
CA ASP A 312 5.64 1.99 17.90
C ASP A 312 5.31 1.06 16.71
N GLY A 313 5.12 1.62 15.51
CA GLY A 313 4.79 0.88 14.29
C GLY A 313 3.35 0.35 14.22
N ARG A 314 2.50 0.62 15.22
CA ARG A 314 1.07 0.34 15.13
C ARG A 314 0.39 1.30 14.18
N THR A 315 -0.69 0.83 13.58
CA THR A 315 -1.44 1.58 12.57
C THR A 315 -2.16 2.75 13.22
N ARG A 316 -2.08 3.95 12.63
CA ARG A 316 -2.77 5.15 13.09
C ARG A 316 -3.82 5.64 12.10
N ARG A 317 -3.59 5.50 10.80
CA ARG A 317 -4.53 5.87 9.72
C ARG A 317 -4.92 4.67 8.86
N PHE A 318 -6.00 4.83 8.10
CA PHE A 318 -6.46 3.94 7.02
C PHE A 318 -6.90 2.52 7.43
N SER A 319 -7.42 1.75 6.47
CA SER A 319 -7.84 0.35 6.64
C SER A 319 -6.64 -0.59 6.73
N ASN A 320 -6.02 -0.65 7.90
CA ASN A 320 -4.80 -1.43 8.16
C ASN A 320 -4.99 -2.57 9.17
N ASP A 321 -6.22 -3.06 9.29
CA ASP A 321 -6.60 -4.06 10.28
C ASP A 321 -5.77 -5.35 10.15
N ALA A 322 -5.41 -5.76 8.94
CA ALA A 322 -4.55 -6.92 8.72
C ALA A 322 -3.13 -6.71 9.30
N PHE A 323 -2.58 -5.51 9.18
CA PHE A 323 -1.26 -5.19 9.76
C PHE A 323 -1.31 -5.08 11.28
N GLY A 324 -2.42 -4.60 11.84
CA GLY A 324 -2.68 -4.72 13.28
C GLY A 324 -2.66 -6.19 13.69
N LEU A 325 -3.48 -7.03 13.06
CA LEU A 325 -3.59 -8.45 13.38
C LEU A 325 -2.24 -9.17 13.27
N TRP A 326 -1.48 -8.94 12.20
CA TRP A 326 -0.16 -9.54 11.98
C TRP A 326 0.90 -9.14 13.02
N GLN A 327 0.67 -8.04 13.75
CA GLN A 327 1.51 -7.61 14.87
C GLN A 327 1.00 -8.11 16.23
N SER A 328 -0.22 -8.64 16.31
CA SER A 328 -0.81 -9.12 17.55
C SER A 328 -0.22 -10.46 18.01
N GLU A 329 -0.13 -10.67 19.31
CA GLU A 329 0.26 -11.97 19.87
C GLU A 329 -0.76 -13.07 19.53
N CYS A 330 -2.03 -12.70 19.32
CA CYS A 330 -3.08 -13.60 18.86
C CYS A 330 -2.74 -14.25 17.51
N PHE A 331 -2.15 -13.49 16.57
CA PHE A 331 -1.69 -14.04 15.30
C PHE A 331 -0.32 -14.70 15.45
N LEU A 332 0.65 -14.01 16.07
CA LEU A 332 2.04 -14.47 16.12
C LEU A 332 2.18 -15.81 16.87
N GLN A 333 1.44 -15.98 17.97
CA GLN A 333 1.47 -17.19 18.80
C GLN A 333 0.26 -18.08 18.58
N GLY A 334 -0.93 -17.48 18.49
CA GLY A 334 -2.20 -18.21 18.43
C GLY A 334 -2.68 -18.56 17.01
N LYS A 335 -2.03 -18.03 15.96
CA LYS A 335 -2.44 -18.21 14.56
C LYS A 335 -3.91 -17.84 14.30
N VAL A 336 -4.44 -16.89 15.08
CA VAL A 336 -5.81 -16.36 14.94
C VAL A 336 -5.94 -15.62 13.61
N THR A 337 -7.06 -15.82 12.92
CA THR A 337 -7.34 -15.22 11.61
C THR A 337 -8.49 -14.21 11.70
N CYS A 338 -8.73 -13.46 10.62
CA CYS A 338 -9.87 -12.56 10.52
C CYS A 338 -11.20 -13.29 10.78
N VAL A 339 -11.37 -14.47 10.19
CA VAL A 339 -12.59 -15.30 10.30
C VAL A 339 -12.66 -16.12 11.59
N SER A 340 -11.64 -16.07 12.45
CA SER A 340 -11.74 -16.56 13.83
C SER A 340 -12.68 -15.68 14.67
N CYS A 341 -12.76 -14.39 14.35
CA CYS A 341 -13.64 -13.41 15.01
C CYS A 341 -14.82 -13.01 14.11
N HIS A 342 -14.56 -12.72 12.83
CA HIS A 342 -15.59 -12.39 11.83
C HIS A 342 -16.19 -13.66 11.21
N VAL A 343 -16.87 -14.47 12.04
CA VAL A 343 -17.36 -15.80 11.66
C VAL A 343 -18.48 -15.82 10.61
N THR A 344 -19.06 -14.67 10.29
CA THR A 344 -20.08 -14.49 9.23
C THR A 344 -19.51 -13.66 8.07
N PRO A 345 -18.60 -14.20 7.23
CA PRO A 345 -17.89 -13.42 6.21
C PRO A 345 -18.80 -12.87 5.10
N HIS A 346 -20.02 -13.41 4.95
CA HIS A 346 -21.04 -12.91 4.02
C HIS A 346 -22.01 -11.90 4.66
N ASP A 347 -21.99 -11.76 5.99
CA ASP A 347 -22.71 -10.73 6.75
C ASP A 347 -21.73 -10.01 7.69
N ILE A 348 -20.98 -9.08 7.08
CA ILE A 348 -19.88 -8.34 7.71
C ILE A 348 -20.35 -7.12 8.52
N GLU A 349 -21.66 -6.97 8.71
CA GLU A 349 -22.23 -5.93 9.54
C GLU A 349 -21.92 -6.25 11.02
N ILE A 350 -20.84 -5.67 11.54
CA ILE A 350 -20.37 -5.92 12.91
C ILE A 350 -21.48 -5.72 13.96
N GLU A 351 -22.40 -4.80 13.72
CA GLU A 351 -23.53 -4.50 14.62
C GLU A 351 -24.56 -5.63 14.68
N ARG A 352 -24.61 -6.47 13.64
CA ARG A 352 -25.48 -7.65 13.54
C ARG A 352 -24.80 -8.91 14.03
N ASN A 353 -23.46 -8.92 14.12
CA ASN A 353 -22.71 -10.08 14.57
C ASN A 353 -22.77 -10.19 16.10
N PRO A 354 -23.46 -11.21 16.66
CA PRO A 354 -23.60 -11.36 18.11
C PRO A 354 -22.27 -11.65 18.82
N GLN A 355 -21.25 -12.16 18.12
CA GLN A 355 -19.92 -12.42 18.68
C GLN A 355 -19.05 -11.17 18.79
N LEU A 356 -19.41 -10.10 18.08
CA LEU A 356 -18.65 -8.84 18.03
C LEU A 356 -19.33 -7.72 18.82
N ARG A 357 -20.33 -8.05 19.64
CA ARG A 357 -20.94 -7.06 20.53
C ARG A 357 -19.91 -6.60 21.57
N PRO A 358 -19.83 -5.30 21.91
CA PRO A 358 -18.85 -4.79 22.87
C PRO A 358 -18.91 -5.45 24.25
N ASP A 359 -20.06 -5.96 24.68
CA ASP A 359 -20.27 -6.68 25.93
C ASP A 359 -20.01 -8.21 25.83
N ALA A 360 -19.75 -8.73 24.62
CA ALA A 360 -19.48 -10.14 24.39
C ALA A 360 -18.01 -10.48 24.66
N GLY A 361 -17.60 -10.46 25.93
CA GLY A 361 -16.27 -10.93 26.37
C GLY A 361 -15.95 -12.37 25.94
N VAL A 362 -16.98 -13.15 25.58
CA VAL A 362 -16.90 -14.51 25.02
C VAL A 362 -15.96 -14.60 23.82
N LEU A 363 -15.81 -13.53 23.01
CA LEU A 363 -14.86 -13.53 21.89
C LEU A 363 -13.43 -13.83 22.37
N CYS A 364 -13.02 -13.21 23.47
CA CYS A 364 -11.68 -13.31 24.02
C CYS A 364 -11.56 -14.50 24.97
N THR A 365 -12.57 -14.74 25.82
CA THR A 365 -12.50 -15.73 26.89
C THR A 365 -12.60 -17.18 26.41
N ARG A 366 -12.93 -17.42 25.12
CA ARG A 366 -12.78 -18.74 24.47
C ARG A 366 -11.34 -19.25 24.49
N CYS A 367 -10.36 -18.34 24.41
CA CYS A 367 -8.94 -18.70 24.50
C CYS A 367 -8.34 -18.24 25.84
N HIS A 368 -8.85 -17.16 26.42
CA HIS A 368 -8.40 -16.60 27.70
C HIS A 368 -9.29 -17.06 28.87
N GLU A 369 -9.50 -18.36 29.02
CA GLU A 369 -10.47 -18.92 29.98
C GLU A 369 -10.16 -18.53 31.44
N ALA A 370 -8.89 -18.55 31.84
CA ALA A 370 -8.48 -18.20 33.20
C ALA A 370 -8.82 -16.75 33.55
N ILE A 371 -8.62 -15.82 32.60
CA ILE A 371 -9.02 -14.42 32.74
C ILE A 371 -10.55 -14.32 32.75
N GLY A 372 -11.23 -15.06 31.87
CA GLY A 372 -12.69 -15.07 31.78
C GLY A 372 -13.39 -15.53 33.07
N LYS A 373 -12.77 -16.42 33.85
CA LYS A 373 -13.30 -16.86 35.15
C LYS A 373 -13.24 -15.77 36.24
N ALA A 374 -12.41 -14.74 36.07
CA ALA A 374 -12.18 -13.69 37.06
C ALA A 374 -11.97 -12.31 36.41
N VAL A 375 -12.87 -11.91 35.51
CA VAL A 375 -12.77 -10.65 34.75
C VAL A 375 -12.54 -9.42 35.64
N PRO A 376 -13.24 -9.21 36.77
CA PRO A 376 -13.00 -8.05 37.63
C PRO A 376 -11.59 -8.03 38.24
N ALA A 377 -11.01 -9.19 38.54
CA ALA A 377 -9.66 -9.28 39.08
C ALA A 377 -8.61 -8.91 38.04
N HIS A 378 -8.85 -9.22 36.77
CA HIS A 378 -7.97 -8.81 35.68
C HIS A 378 -8.19 -7.35 35.29
N THR A 379 -9.43 -6.90 35.15
CA THR A 379 -9.76 -5.58 34.58
C THR A 379 -9.75 -4.46 35.63
N HIS A 380 -9.83 -4.79 36.92
CA HIS A 380 -10.01 -3.82 38.02
C HIS A 380 -11.27 -2.96 37.89
N HIS A 381 -12.27 -3.46 37.18
CA HIS A 381 -13.56 -2.83 36.96
C HIS A 381 -14.70 -3.74 37.48
N ALA A 382 -15.85 -3.14 37.79
CA ALA A 382 -17.04 -3.91 38.12
C ALA A 382 -17.47 -4.76 36.91
N ALA A 383 -17.86 -6.02 37.12
CA ALA A 383 -18.11 -7.01 36.07
C ALA A 383 -19.08 -6.54 34.96
N THR A 384 -20.05 -5.69 35.32
CA THR A 384 -21.08 -5.17 34.40
C THR A 384 -20.71 -3.84 33.74
N SER A 385 -19.59 -3.23 34.13
CA SER A 385 -19.14 -1.96 33.57
C SER A 385 -18.48 -2.15 32.21
N ALA A 386 -18.52 -1.10 31.39
CA ALA A 386 -17.83 -1.10 30.08
C ALA A 386 -16.32 -1.38 30.20
N GLY A 387 -15.68 -1.02 31.32
CA GLY A 387 -14.27 -1.30 31.58
C GLY A 387 -13.93 -2.78 31.78
N SER A 388 -14.93 -3.64 32.02
CA SER A 388 -14.75 -5.10 32.03
C SER A 388 -14.84 -5.74 30.63
N SER A 389 -15.09 -4.95 29.58
CA SER A 389 -14.99 -5.43 28.20
C SER A 389 -13.54 -5.45 27.72
N CYS A 390 -13.09 -6.62 27.25
CA CYS A 390 -11.73 -6.81 26.74
C CYS A 390 -11.39 -5.83 25.60
N VAL A 391 -12.35 -5.56 24.71
CA VAL A 391 -12.13 -4.74 23.51
C VAL A 391 -12.02 -3.25 23.81
N GLU A 392 -12.48 -2.77 24.98
CA GLU A 392 -12.28 -1.36 25.34
C GLU A 392 -10.82 -1.07 25.74
N CYS A 393 -10.13 -2.05 26.36
CA CYS A 393 -8.73 -1.90 26.75
C CYS A 393 -7.74 -2.38 25.69
N HIS A 394 -7.99 -3.55 25.09
CA HIS A 394 -7.04 -4.18 24.17
C HIS A 394 -7.24 -3.77 22.71
N MET A 395 -8.44 -3.31 22.33
CA MET A 395 -8.73 -2.80 21.00
C MET A 395 -9.21 -1.34 21.08
N PRO A 396 -8.42 -0.43 21.66
CA PRO A 396 -8.87 0.95 21.82
C PRO A 396 -9.08 1.60 20.46
N ARG A 397 -9.91 2.65 20.44
CA ARG A 397 -10.26 3.37 19.21
C ARG A 397 -9.16 4.37 18.81
N THR A 398 -7.96 3.86 18.52
CA THR A 398 -6.73 4.64 18.24
C THR A 398 -6.33 4.66 16.78
N VAL A 399 -7.10 4.00 15.91
CA VAL A 399 -6.94 4.07 14.46
C VAL A 399 -7.93 5.09 13.90
N PHE A 400 -7.46 6.18 13.33
CA PHE A 400 -8.29 7.25 12.82
C PHE A 400 -8.52 7.09 11.32
N SER A 401 -9.78 6.88 10.93
CA SER A 401 -10.19 6.84 9.52
C SER A 401 -11.18 7.96 9.26
N ILE A 402 -10.71 8.96 8.53
CA ILE A 402 -11.50 10.09 8.06
C ILE A 402 -12.17 10.88 9.20
N LYS A 403 -13.41 10.54 9.57
CA LYS A 403 -14.19 11.15 10.67
C LYS A 403 -14.66 10.12 11.70
N ALA A 404 -14.01 8.96 11.74
CA ALA A 404 -14.33 7.89 12.68
C ALA A 404 -13.07 7.29 13.30
N GLN A 405 -13.23 6.82 14.53
CA GLN A 405 -12.21 6.04 15.20
C GLN A 405 -12.54 4.54 15.02
N ILE A 406 -11.53 3.78 14.61
CA ILE A 406 -11.54 2.34 14.38
C ILE A 406 -10.77 1.67 15.52
N ARG A 407 -11.22 0.46 15.85
CA ARG A 407 -10.59 -0.42 16.84
C ARG A 407 -9.20 -0.82 16.37
N ASP A 408 -8.21 -0.72 17.24
CA ASP A 408 -6.86 -1.25 17.00
C ASP A 408 -6.87 -2.78 16.99
N HIS A 409 -6.42 -3.37 15.88
CA HIS A 409 -6.31 -4.82 15.71
C HIS A 409 -4.92 -5.38 16.09
N SER A 410 -4.02 -4.57 16.65
CA SER A 410 -2.82 -5.12 17.31
C SER A 410 -3.14 -5.79 18.64
N MET A 411 -4.35 -5.56 19.18
CA MET A 411 -4.85 -6.12 20.43
C MET A 411 -3.90 -5.93 21.63
N SER A 412 -3.12 -4.83 21.62
CA SER A 412 -2.06 -4.60 22.60
C SER A 412 -2.62 -4.16 23.96
N ILE A 413 -1.87 -4.44 25.03
CA ILE A 413 -2.14 -3.87 26.35
C ILE A 413 -2.01 -2.32 26.35
N PRO A 414 -2.72 -1.60 27.24
CA PRO A 414 -2.55 -0.15 27.39
C PRO A 414 -1.10 0.20 27.81
N VAL A 415 -0.52 1.23 27.20
CA VAL A 415 0.85 1.69 27.51
C VAL A 415 0.88 3.20 27.78
N PRO A 416 0.49 3.65 28.99
CA PRO A 416 0.52 5.07 29.34
C PRO A 416 1.91 5.71 29.22
N GLU A 417 2.99 4.94 29.36
CA GLU A 417 4.36 5.41 29.13
C GLU A 417 4.55 5.96 27.72
N ASN A 418 3.94 5.31 26.72
CA ASN A 418 4.00 5.74 25.33
C ASN A 418 3.11 6.96 25.07
N THR A 419 2.04 7.15 25.87
CA THR A 419 1.28 8.41 25.85
C THR A 419 2.14 9.57 26.33
N ILE A 420 2.82 9.40 27.47
CA ILE A 420 3.65 10.45 28.07
C ILE A 420 4.83 10.82 27.17
N ARG A 421 5.51 9.84 26.58
CA ARG A 421 6.74 10.07 25.81
C ARG A 421 6.52 10.39 24.34
N HIS A 422 5.53 9.75 23.73
CA HIS A 422 5.37 9.69 22.27
C HIS A 422 3.98 10.14 21.80
N GLY A 423 3.11 10.59 22.71
CA GLY A 423 1.75 11.03 22.39
C GLY A 423 0.82 9.91 21.91
N ILE A 424 1.20 8.64 22.07
CA ILE A 424 0.38 7.50 21.63
C ILE A 424 -0.81 7.34 22.60
N PRO A 425 -2.07 7.43 22.17
CA PRO A 425 -3.21 7.32 23.08
C PRO A 425 -3.26 5.96 23.79
N ASN A 426 -3.67 5.95 25.06
CA ASN A 426 -3.92 4.74 25.82
C ASN A 426 -5.43 4.58 26.10
N ALA A 427 -5.84 3.34 26.34
CA ALA A 427 -7.25 3.02 26.56
C ALA A 427 -7.85 3.64 27.83
N CYS A 428 -7.05 3.82 28.89
CA CYS A 428 -7.52 4.33 30.18
C CYS A 428 -8.05 5.76 30.05
N ASN A 429 -7.25 6.66 29.47
CA ASN A 429 -7.63 8.06 29.29
C ASN A 429 -8.72 8.28 28.23
N GLY A 430 -9.17 7.23 27.52
CA GLY A 430 -10.37 7.29 26.69
C GLY A 430 -11.66 7.43 27.51
N CYS A 431 -11.72 6.79 28.67
CA CYS A 431 -12.86 6.84 29.60
C CYS A 431 -12.60 7.77 30.79
N HIS A 432 -11.37 7.81 31.30
CA HIS A 432 -10.95 8.62 32.45
C HIS A 432 -10.35 9.95 31.98
N GLN A 433 -11.20 10.83 31.45
CA GLN A 433 -10.78 12.12 30.86
C GLN A 433 -10.41 13.17 31.90
N ASP A 434 -10.78 12.96 33.16
CA ASP A 434 -10.44 13.76 34.33
C ASP A 434 -9.04 13.45 34.89
N HIS A 435 -8.38 12.42 34.35
CA HIS A 435 -7.05 12.00 34.74
C HIS A 435 -6.06 12.09 33.57
N ASP A 436 -4.79 12.34 33.89
CA ASP A 436 -3.71 12.32 32.91
C ASP A 436 -3.13 10.90 32.70
N ALA A 437 -2.16 10.77 31.80
CA ALA A 437 -1.48 9.50 31.54
C ALA A 437 -0.54 9.08 32.69
N GLY A 438 -0.12 10.01 33.55
CA GLY A 438 0.69 9.71 34.74
C GLY A 438 -0.12 8.94 35.79
N TRP A 439 -1.40 9.30 35.97
CA TRP A 439 -2.34 8.52 36.77
C TRP A 439 -2.51 7.12 36.21
N ALA A 440 -2.76 6.98 34.90
CA ALA A 440 -2.94 5.68 34.27
C ALA A 440 -1.68 4.80 34.42
N LEU A 441 -0.49 5.39 34.26
CA LEU A 441 0.78 4.72 34.50
C LEU A 441 0.87 4.18 35.93
N LYS A 442 0.52 4.99 36.94
CA LYS A 442 0.54 4.57 38.35
C LYS A 442 -0.36 3.36 38.59
N GLN A 443 -1.59 3.37 38.05
CA GLN A 443 -2.52 2.25 38.17
C GLN A 443 -1.97 0.99 37.49
N MET A 444 -1.49 1.11 36.24
CA MET A 444 -0.93 -0.01 35.48
C MET A 444 0.28 -0.65 36.18
N ASN A 445 1.15 0.17 36.80
CA ASN A 445 2.27 -0.33 37.60
C ASN A 445 1.81 -1.04 38.88
N GLN A 446 0.80 -0.50 39.57
CA GLN A 446 0.27 -1.11 40.77
C GLN A 446 -0.39 -2.46 40.50
N TRP A 447 -1.09 -2.61 39.37
CA TRP A 447 -1.85 -3.81 39.04
C TRP A 447 -1.01 -4.90 38.36
N TYR A 448 -0.14 -4.52 37.42
CA TYR A 448 0.55 -5.48 36.54
C TYR A 448 2.07 -5.36 36.54
N GLY A 449 2.63 -4.46 37.34
CA GLY A 449 4.05 -4.11 37.31
C GLY A 449 4.47 -3.33 36.07
N ASP A 450 5.72 -2.89 36.06
CA ASP A 450 6.34 -2.09 35.00
C ASP A 450 6.94 -2.94 33.85
N ARG A 451 7.22 -4.22 34.11
CA ARG A 451 7.84 -5.13 33.14
C ARG A 451 6.92 -5.56 31.99
N SER A 452 5.61 -5.62 32.23
CA SER A 452 4.63 -6.16 31.28
C SER A 452 4.59 -5.40 29.94
N ARG A 453 4.99 -4.12 29.92
CA ARG A 453 4.88 -3.22 28.76
C ARG A 453 6.21 -2.92 28.07
N GLN A 454 7.33 -3.46 28.55
CA GLN A 454 8.67 -3.06 28.10
C GLN A 454 8.89 -3.27 26.59
N LYS A 455 8.31 -4.32 26.01
CA LYS A 455 8.36 -4.57 24.56
C LYS A 455 7.88 -3.36 23.75
N LEU A 456 6.68 -2.85 24.03
CA LEU A 456 6.05 -1.74 23.31
C LEU A 456 6.74 -0.40 23.61
N ILE A 457 7.27 -0.22 24.82
CA ILE A 457 8.02 0.97 25.22
C ILE A 457 9.35 1.04 24.46
N LEU A 458 10.11 -0.06 24.44
CA LEU A 458 11.41 -0.13 23.75
C LEU A 458 11.25 0.07 22.25
N ARG A 459 10.20 -0.50 21.66
CA ARG A 459 9.88 -0.30 20.25
C ARG A 459 9.63 1.17 19.91
N ALA A 460 8.74 1.84 20.65
CA ALA A 460 8.43 3.26 20.44
C ALA A 460 9.67 4.14 20.56
N ASN A 461 10.47 3.91 21.60
CA ASN A 461 11.73 4.63 21.81
C ASN A 461 12.71 4.42 20.66
N ALA A 462 12.90 3.18 20.20
CA ALA A 462 13.85 2.86 19.15
C ALA A 462 13.50 3.54 17.82
N PHE A 463 12.23 3.48 17.40
CA PHE A 463 11.78 4.09 16.15
C PHE A 463 11.78 5.62 16.25
N ALA A 464 11.35 6.21 17.37
CA ALA A 464 11.42 7.66 17.58
C ALA A 464 12.86 8.20 17.49
N GLN A 465 13.80 7.57 18.20
CA GLN A 465 15.22 7.96 18.14
C GLN A 465 15.81 7.77 16.74
N ALA A 466 15.38 6.73 16.01
CA ALA A 466 15.84 6.51 14.64
C ALA A 466 15.41 7.63 13.68
N ARG A 467 14.18 8.13 13.83
CA ARG A 467 13.68 9.29 13.06
C ARG A 467 14.49 10.55 13.36
N GLU A 468 14.85 10.77 14.62
CA GLU A 468 15.73 11.87 15.04
C GLU A 468 17.20 11.70 14.58
N GLY A 469 17.57 10.55 14.01
CA GLY A 469 18.95 10.26 13.60
C GLY A 469 19.89 9.97 14.77
N ASP A 470 19.37 9.64 15.95
CA ASP A 470 20.15 9.30 17.13
C ASP A 470 20.79 7.90 16.99
N ALA A 471 22.12 7.85 16.97
CA ALA A 471 22.89 6.61 16.84
C ALA A 471 22.65 5.61 17.98
N ALA A 472 22.15 6.05 19.14
CA ALA A 472 21.73 5.15 20.22
C ALA A 472 20.56 4.23 19.81
N ALA A 473 19.81 4.59 18.76
CA ALA A 473 18.76 3.75 18.20
C ALA A 473 19.32 2.43 17.64
N VAL A 474 20.54 2.43 17.07
CA VAL A 474 21.10 1.28 16.36
C VAL A 474 21.10 0.02 17.22
N ALA A 475 21.57 0.09 18.47
CA ALA A 475 21.59 -1.07 19.36
C ALA A 475 20.18 -1.62 19.65
N LYS A 476 19.19 -0.72 19.80
CA LYS A 476 17.79 -1.08 20.08
C LYS A 476 17.11 -1.70 18.86
N LEU A 477 17.36 -1.14 17.67
CA LEU A 477 16.82 -1.66 16.42
C LEU A 477 17.41 -3.04 16.08
N LEU A 478 18.70 -3.25 16.33
CA LEU A 478 19.35 -4.56 16.18
C LEU A 478 18.75 -5.60 17.14
N ASP A 479 18.48 -5.21 18.38
CA ASP A 479 17.80 -6.07 19.36
C ASP A 479 16.39 -6.46 18.88
N ILE A 480 15.58 -5.50 18.40
CA ILE A 480 14.26 -5.75 17.80
C ILE A 480 14.36 -6.72 16.62
N LEU A 481 15.28 -6.46 15.67
CA LEU A 481 15.47 -7.30 14.49
C LEU A 481 15.85 -8.74 14.86
N SER A 482 16.62 -8.93 15.93
CA SER A 482 17.09 -10.24 16.38
C SER A 482 16.00 -11.12 17.01
N LYS A 483 14.85 -10.54 17.39
CA LYS A 483 13.78 -11.22 18.16
C LYS A 483 12.59 -11.61 17.28
N PRO A 484 12.39 -12.90 16.95
CA PRO A 484 11.23 -13.34 16.18
C PRO A 484 9.88 -12.98 16.83
N SER A 485 9.85 -12.89 18.17
CA SER A 485 8.67 -12.48 18.93
C SER A 485 8.20 -11.05 18.65
N GLU A 486 9.01 -10.20 18.02
CA GLU A 486 8.57 -8.87 17.57
C GLU A 486 7.62 -8.92 16.37
N GLY A 487 7.62 -10.03 15.62
CA GLY A 487 6.82 -10.22 14.42
C GLY A 487 7.45 -9.61 13.16
N PRO A 488 7.00 -10.03 11.96
CA PRO A 488 7.67 -9.72 10.70
C PRO A 488 7.65 -8.23 10.35
N LEU A 489 6.49 -7.56 10.50
CA LEU A 489 6.36 -6.14 10.10
C LEU A 489 7.23 -5.21 10.95
N VAL A 490 7.42 -5.54 12.23
CA VAL A 490 8.18 -4.72 13.18
C VAL A 490 9.66 -4.89 12.94
N ARG A 491 10.10 -6.12 12.71
CA ARG A 491 11.49 -6.42 12.33
C ARG A 491 11.83 -5.79 10.98
N ALA A 492 10.90 -5.78 10.03
CA ALA A 492 11.04 -5.07 8.76
C ALA A 492 11.12 -3.54 8.96
N ASN A 493 10.31 -2.95 9.86
CA ASN A 493 10.45 -1.54 10.26
C ASN A 493 11.82 -1.26 10.88
N ALA A 494 12.34 -2.15 11.74
CA ALA A 494 13.65 -1.98 12.34
C ALA A 494 14.77 -1.93 11.28
N ILE A 495 14.71 -2.78 10.24
CA ILE A 495 15.61 -2.72 9.08
C ILE A 495 15.48 -1.39 8.36
N GLY A 496 14.25 -0.98 8.07
CA GLY A 496 13.97 0.29 7.41
C GLY A 496 14.58 1.49 8.14
N HIS A 497 14.40 1.56 9.45
CA HIS A 497 15.03 2.57 10.30
C HIS A 497 16.55 2.45 10.37
N LEU A 498 17.10 1.23 10.44
CA LEU A 498 18.55 0.99 10.41
C LEU A 498 19.22 1.52 9.13
N SER A 499 18.49 1.62 8.01
CA SER A 499 19.04 2.12 6.74
C SER A 499 19.56 3.56 6.83
N ARG A 500 19.06 4.37 7.77
CA ARG A 500 19.55 5.72 8.07
C ARG A 500 20.97 5.73 8.65
N PHE A 501 21.41 4.59 9.19
CA PHE A 501 22.68 4.42 9.89
C PHE A 501 23.67 3.53 9.11
N SER A 502 23.59 3.52 7.78
CA SER A 502 24.42 2.66 6.90
C SER A 502 25.94 2.75 7.10
N LYS A 503 26.43 3.81 7.75
CA LYS A 503 27.84 3.97 8.12
C LYS A 503 28.27 3.13 9.33
N ASP A 504 27.34 2.66 10.15
CA ASP A 504 27.66 1.78 11.28
C ASP A 504 27.88 0.36 10.74
N PRO A 505 29.05 -0.26 10.95
CA PRO A 505 29.38 -1.57 10.37
C PRO A 505 28.44 -2.69 10.82
N ARG A 506 27.84 -2.56 12.03
CA ARG A 506 26.87 -3.54 12.54
C ARG A 506 25.61 -3.59 11.68
N VAL A 507 25.26 -2.48 11.03
CA VAL A 507 24.09 -2.38 10.15
C VAL A 507 24.27 -3.27 8.93
N PHE A 508 25.41 -3.19 8.25
CA PHE A 508 25.67 -4.03 7.07
C PHE A 508 25.61 -5.53 7.42
N THR A 509 26.22 -5.94 8.53
CA THR A 509 26.13 -7.33 9.03
C THR A 509 24.69 -7.75 9.34
N ALA A 510 23.89 -6.87 9.93
CA ALA A 510 22.49 -7.17 10.23
C ALA A 510 21.65 -7.32 8.96
N PHE A 511 21.89 -6.47 7.95
CA PHE A 511 21.20 -6.54 6.67
C PHE A 511 21.53 -7.83 5.92
N THR A 512 22.80 -8.22 5.81
CA THR A 512 23.18 -9.46 5.12
C THR A 512 22.60 -10.69 5.79
N ARG A 513 22.51 -10.72 7.13
CA ARG A 513 21.77 -11.76 7.87
C ARG A 513 20.26 -11.73 7.59
N ALA A 514 19.67 -10.54 7.49
CA ALA A 514 18.24 -10.40 7.23
C ALA A 514 17.82 -10.85 5.82
N LEU A 515 18.75 -10.90 4.85
CA LEU A 515 18.48 -11.41 3.50
C LEU A 515 18.10 -12.90 3.46
N THR A 516 18.41 -13.67 4.51
CA THR A 516 18.05 -15.10 4.63
C THR A 516 17.00 -15.37 5.70
N ASP A 517 16.33 -14.33 6.20
CA ASP A 517 15.30 -14.47 7.23
C ASP A 517 14.12 -15.32 6.74
N PRO A 518 13.50 -16.17 7.58
CA PRO A 518 12.33 -16.93 7.18
C PRO A 518 11.13 -16.05 6.78
N GLN A 519 11.05 -14.81 7.29
CA GLN A 519 9.93 -13.91 7.03
C GLN A 519 10.15 -13.07 5.76
N THR A 520 9.23 -13.18 4.80
CA THR A 520 9.33 -12.49 3.50
C THR A 520 9.44 -10.97 3.63
N ALA A 521 8.69 -10.33 4.54
CA ALA A 521 8.78 -8.89 4.77
C ALA A 521 10.19 -8.44 5.18
N VAL A 522 10.88 -9.24 6.00
CA VAL A 522 12.23 -8.95 6.49
C VAL A 522 13.23 -9.04 5.35
N ARG A 523 13.17 -10.11 4.54
CA ARG A 523 14.01 -10.27 3.35
C ARG A 523 13.78 -9.16 2.32
N ALA A 524 12.53 -8.86 2.00
CA ALA A 524 12.18 -7.86 0.98
C ALA A 524 12.67 -6.46 1.37
N VAL A 525 12.45 -6.03 2.62
CA VAL A 525 12.92 -4.72 3.10
C VAL A 525 14.45 -4.70 3.24
N ALA A 526 15.09 -5.77 3.70
CA ALA A 526 16.55 -5.87 3.73
C ALA A 526 17.15 -5.73 2.33
N ALA A 527 16.64 -6.48 1.36
CA ALA A 527 17.11 -6.45 -0.02
C ALA A 527 16.95 -5.06 -0.64
N LEU A 528 15.82 -4.39 -0.37
CA LEU A 528 15.53 -3.07 -0.91
C LEU A 528 16.37 -1.95 -0.26
N ARG A 529 16.73 -2.09 1.02
CA ARG A 529 17.33 -1.00 1.80
C ARG A 529 18.82 -1.19 2.07
N ILE A 530 19.41 -2.32 1.69
CA ILE A 530 20.86 -2.53 1.84
C ILE A 530 21.62 -1.51 0.98
N ALA A 531 22.41 -0.68 1.65
CA ALA A 531 23.23 0.35 1.03
C ALA A 531 24.70 0.12 1.44
N PRO A 532 25.43 -0.78 0.77
CA PRO A 532 26.78 -1.16 1.19
C PRO A 532 27.76 -0.01 1.01
N ALA A 533 28.73 0.10 1.93
CA ALA A 533 29.91 0.91 1.69
C ALA A 533 30.71 0.33 0.50
N PRO A 534 31.58 1.13 -0.15
CA PRO A 534 32.38 0.63 -1.28
C PRO A 534 33.17 -0.66 -0.97
N ALA A 535 33.67 -0.80 0.25
CA ALA A 535 34.38 -2.01 0.71
C ALA A 535 33.49 -3.26 0.80
N ASP A 536 32.20 -3.07 1.07
CA ASP A 536 31.23 -4.14 1.29
C ASP A 536 30.43 -4.50 0.01
N ARG A 537 30.61 -3.74 -1.07
CA ARG A 537 29.82 -3.86 -2.31
C ARG A 537 29.86 -5.28 -2.88
N THR A 538 31.03 -5.91 -2.93
CA THR A 538 31.18 -7.28 -3.46
C THR A 538 30.41 -8.29 -2.61
N ALA A 539 30.51 -8.18 -1.28
CA ALA A 539 29.79 -9.06 -0.36
C ALA A 539 28.27 -8.85 -0.47
N ALA A 540 27.81 -7.61 -0.62
CA ALA A 540 26.41 -7.28 -0.80
C ALA A 540 25.86 -7.88 -2.10
N ILE A 541 26.57 -7.75 -3.22
CA ILE A 541 26.18 -8.34 -4.51
C ILE A 541 26.08 -9.87 -4.38
N ALA A 542 27.10 -10.52 -3.80
CA ALA A 542 27.09 -11.96 -3.60
C ALA A 542 25.92 -12.44 -2.73
N ALA A 543 25.52 -11.65 -1.73
CA ALA A 543 24.37 -11.94 -0.88
C ALA A 543 23.01 -11.69 -1.57
N LEU A 544 22.93 -10.73 -2.50
CA LEU A 544 21.70 -10.37 -3.20
C LEU A 544 21.36 -11.29 -4.37
N VAL A 545 22.36 -11.82 -5.09
CA VAL A 545 22.13 -12.66 -6.28
C VAL A 545 21.22 -13.87 -5.99
N PRO A 546 21.41 -14.65 -4.90
CA PRO A 546 20.53 -15.78 -4.59
C PRO A 546 19.06 -15.40 -4.40
N LEU A 547 18.76 -14.17 -3.96
CA LEU A 547 17.39 -13.70 -3.74
C LEU A 547 16.61 -13.51 -5.04
N LEU A 548 17.28 -13.49 -6.20
CA LEU A 548 16.62 -13.55 -7.50
C LEU A 548 15.85 -14.86 -7.70
N GLY A 549 16.18 -15.91 -6.94
CA GLY A 549 15.44 -17.18 -6.89
C GLY A 549 14.44 -17.30 -5.73
N ASP A 550 14.18 -16.23 -4.96
CA ASP A 550 13.22 -16.28 -3.85
C ASP A 550 11.81 -16.64 -4.34
N LEU A 551 11.02 -17.33 -3.51
CA LEU A 551 9.63 -17.67 -3.85
C LEU A 551 8.75 -16.42 -4.01
N ALA A 552 9.00 -15.38 -3.22
CA ALA A 552 8.22 -14.16 -3.26
C ALA A 552 8.72 -13.17 -4.32
N THR A 553 7.81 -12.73 -5.17
CA THR A 553 8.07 -11.76 -6.23
C THR A 553 8.65 -10.45 -5.70
N THR A 554 8.14 -9.95 -4.58
CA THR A 554 8.66 -8.72 -3.95
C THR A 554 10.13 -8.81 -3.55
N VAL A 555 10.59 -9.98 -3.06
CA VAL A 555 12.00 -10.20 -2.72
C VAL A 555 12.86 -10.23 -3.97
N ARG A 556 12.43 -10.95 -5.01
CA ARG A 556 13.14 -11.00 -6.30
C ARG A 556 13.31 -9.62 -6.92
N VAL A 557 12.23 -8.82 -6.95
CA VAL A 557 12.25 -7.46 -7.49
C VAL A 557 13.11 -6.52 -6.64
N ALA A 558 13.02 -6.60 -5.31
CA ALA A 558 13.87 -5.81 -4.41
C ALA A 558 15.36 -6.11 -4.65
N ALA A 559 15.73 -7.39 -4.74
CA ALA A 559 17.11 -7.79 -5.05
C ALA A 559 17.56 -7.26 -6.42
N ALA A 560 16.73 -7.41 -7.45
CA ALA A 560 17.05 -6.93 -8.80
C ALA A 560 17.24 -5.40 -8.85
N VAL A 561 16.34 -4.63 -8.23
CA VAL A 561 16.46 -3.17 -8.23
C VAL A 561 17.70 -2.71 -7.47
N THR A 562 18.02 -3.36 -6.35
CA THR A 562 19.25 -3.06 -5.61
C THR A 562 20.49 -3.43 -6.42
N LEU A 563 20.53 -4.59 -7.09
CA LEU A 563 21.64 -4.95 -7.99
C LEU A 563 21.84 -3.91 -9.10
N VAL A 564 20.75 -3.45 -9.74
CA VAL A 564 20.77 -2.37 -10.74
C VAL A 564 21.33 -1.08 -10.14
N SER A 565 20.91 -0.72 -8.92
CA SER A 565 21.43 0.46 -8.21
C SER A 565 22.93 0.37 -7.92
N GLN A 566 23.45 -0.84 -7.77
CA GLN A 566 24.87 -1.14 -7.59
C GLN A 566 25.62 -1.26 -8.93
N GLY A 567 25.00 -0.85 -10.06
CA GLY A 567 25.62 -0.85 -11.38
C GLY A 567 25.67 -2.21 -12.06
N ILE A 568 24.93 -3.21 -11.58
CA ILE A 568 24.81 -4.51 -12.24
C ILE A 568 23.68 -4.45 -13.25
N SER A 569 24.03 -4.46 -14.54
CA SER A 569 23.04 -4.45 -15.63
C SER A 569 22.75 -5.83 -16.21
N HIS A 570 23.68 -6.79 -16.04
CA HIS A 570 23.61 -8.16 -16.56
C HIS A 570 24.27 -9.16 -15.61
N LEU A 571 23.75 -10.38 -15.55
CA LEU A 571 24.33 -11.55 -14.88
C LEU A 571 24.35 -12.73 -15.87
N SER A 572 25.25 -13.69 -15.69
CA SER A 572 25.34 -14.88 -16.55
C SER A 572 24.55 -16.07 -16.00
N GLY A 573 24.32 -17.08 -16.84
CA GLY A 573 23.72 -18.35 -16.43
C GLY A 573 22.26 -18.23 -15.93
N GLU A 574 21.86 -19.11 -15.02
CA GLU A 574 20.52 -19.12 -14.45
C GLU A 574 20.19 -17.82 -13.69
N ASP A 575 21.16 -17.24 -13.00
CA ASP A 575 20.96 -15.98 -12.28
C ASP A 575 20.70 -14.81 -13.24
N GLY A 576 21.30 -14.84 -14.43
CA GLY A 576 20.95 -13.94 -15.53
C GLY A 576 19.49 -14.03 -15.94
N VAL A 577 18.96 -15.24 -16.09
CA VAL A 577 17.55 -15.48 -16.43
C VAL A 577 16.64 -14.95 -15.31
N ARG A 578 16.92 -15.30 -14.05
CA ARG A 578 16.14 -14.83 -12.89
C ARG A 578 16.18 -13.31 -12.75
N PHE A 579 17.35 -12.70 -13.02
CA PHE A 579 17.51 -11.26 -12.99
C PHE A 579 16.66 -10.57 -14.05
N GLU A 580 16.68 -11.04 -15.30
CA GLU A 580 15.83 -10.48 -16.35
C GLU A 580 14.35 -10.65 -16.03
N GLN A 581 13.92 -11.80 -15.51
CA GLN A 581 12.54 -12.01 -15.06
C GLN A 581 12.12 -10.99 -13.99
N ALA A 582 12.95 -10.77 -12.98
CA ALA A 582 12.67 -9.77 -11.95
C ALA A 582 12.62 -8.33 -12.52
N LYS A 583 13.51 -7.99 -13.47
CA LYS A 583 13.45 -6.70 -14.19
C LYS A 583 12.17 -6.57 -15.01
N GLN A 584 11.66 -7.64 -15.63
CA GLN A 584 10.38 -7.59 -16.34
C GLN A 584 9.20 -7.31 -15.41
N VAL A 585 9.19 -7.89 -14.20
CA VAL A 585 8.17 -7.55 -13.19
C VAL A 585 8.26 -6.08 -12.80
N PHE A 586 9.46 -5.53 -12.59
CA PHE A 586 9.62 -4.10 -12.34
C PHE A 586 9.07 -3.24 -13.49
N ARG A 587 9.34 -3.61 -14.75
CA ARG A 587 8.83 -2.90 -15.93
C ARG A 587 7.30 -2.96 -16.03
N ALA A 588 6.70 -4.10 -15.76
CA ALA A 588 5.24 -4.25 -15.70
C ALA A 588 4.63 -3.37 -14.60
N ARG A 589 5.26 -3.33 -13.41
CA ARG A 589 4.88 -2.44 -12.32
C ARG A 589 5.02 -0.95 -12.71
N ALA A 590 6.09 -0.58 -13.39
CA ALA A 590 6.28 0.79 -13.88
C ALA A 590 5.17 1.22 -14.87
N GLN A 591 4.75 0.31 -15.75
CA GLN A 591 3.64 0.56 -16.67
C GLN A 591 2.31 0.72 -15.93
N LEU A 592 2.05 -0.11 -14.91
CA LEU A 592 0.84 -0.01 -14.08
C LEU A 592 0.69 1.35 -13.40
N ASN A 593 1.83 1.95 -13.03
CA ASN A 593 1.92 3.23 -12.32
C ASN A 593 2.31 4.38 -13.25
N SER A 594 2.04 4.26 -14.55
CA SER A 594 2.40 5.29 -15.53
C SER A 594 1.57 6.58 -15.44
N ASP A 595 0.55 6.59 -14.60
CA ASP A 595 -0.23 7.75 -14.17
C ASP A 595 0.34 8.45 -12.92
N ASP A 596 1.57 8.14 -12.53
CA ASP A 596 2.27 8.72 -11.39
C ASP A 596 3.66 9.26 -11.76
N ALA A 597 3.90 10.55 -11.48
CA ALA A 597 5.12 11.24 -11.87
C ALA A 597 6.36 10.68 -11.17
N GLU A 598 6.29 10.37 -9.87
CA GLU A 598 7.40 9.81 -9.10
C GLU A 598 7.75 8.40 -9.56
N GLN A 599 6.73 7.59 -9.85
CA GLN A 599 6.94 6.24 -10.38
C GLN A 599 7.57 6.28 -11.77
N GLN A 600 7.16 7.22 -12.62
CA GLN A 600 7.79 7.46 -13.93
C GLN A 600 9.23 7.96 -13.82
N LEU A 601 9.54 8.84 -12.85
CA LEU A 601 10.93 9.22 -12.55
C LEU A 601 11.77 8.01 -12.13
N GLY A 602 11.24 7.18 -11.22
CA GLY A 602 11.88 5.94 -10.78
C GLY A 602 12.12 4.97 -11.92
N ALA A 603 11.13 4.78 -12.80
CA ALA A 603 11.22 3.95 -13.98
C ALA A 603 12.28 4.48 -14.95
N GLY A 604 12.29 5.78 -15.24
CA GLY A 604 13.29 6.43 -16.07
C GLY A 604 14.72 6.18 -15.59
N LYS A 605 14.98 6.35 -14.28
CA LYS A 605 16.27 6.01 -13.65
C LYS A 605 16.64 4.55 -13.85
N PHE A 606 15.69 3.64 -13.65
CA PHE A 606 15.91 2.21 -13.85
C PHE A 606 16.29 1.86 -15.29
N TYR A 607 15.58 2.42 -16.27
CA TYR A 607 15.85 2.18 -17.69
C TYR A 607 17.23 2.71 -18.10
N LEU A 608 17.64 3.88 -17.60
CA LEU A 608 19.00 4.40 -17.79
C LEU A 608 20.06 3.45 -17.23
N LEU A 609 19.88 2.95 -16.00
CA LEU A 609 20.83 2.04 -15.35
C LEU A 609 20.89 0.66 -16.00
N THR A 610 19.81 0.25 -16.66
CA THR A 610 19.73 -1.04 -17.37
C THR A 610 20.07 -0.93 -18.86
N GLY A 611 20.48 0.26 -19.33
CA GLY A 611 20.98 0.47 -20.68
C GLY A 611 19.90 0.65 -21.75
N ASP A 612 18.70 1.09 -21.35
CA ASP A 612 17.57 1.42 -22.24
C ASP A 612 17.27 2.93 -22.21
N PRO A 613 18.10 3.77 -22.85
CA PRO A 613 17.90 5.22 -22.83
C PRO A 613 16.66 5.66 -23.61
N VAL A 614 16.12 4.83 -24.51
CA VAL A 614 14.93 5.16 -25.31
C VAL A 614 13.69 5.15 -24.41
N THR A 615 13.45 4.03 -23.73
CA THR A 615 12.33 3.93 -22.78
C THR A 615 12.52 4.89 -21.60
N ALA A 616 13.77 5.10 -21.15
CA ALA A 616 14.05 6.08 -20.11
C ALA A 616 13.62 7.50 -20.47
N VAL A 617 13.97 7.99 -21.66
CA VAL A 617 13.61 9.33 -22.10
C VAL A 617 12.09 9.49 -22.24
N SER A 618 11.38 8.44 -22.68
CA SER A 618 9.92 8.45 -22.70
C SER A 618 9.36 8.62 -21.29
N ALA A 619 9.75 7.74 -20.35
CA ALA A 619 9.28 7.77 -18.98
C ALA A 619 9.59 9.11 -18.27
N LEU A 620 10.77 9.69 -18.51
CA LEU A 620 11.15 10.97 -17.92
C LEU A 620 10.40 12.16 -18.51
N ARG A 621 10.00 12.09 -19.79
CA ARG A 621 9.10 13.08 -20.40
C ARG A 621 7.69 12.95 -19.85
N ASP A 622 7.19 11.73 -19.69
CA ASP A 622 5.87 11.47 -19.10
C ASP A 622 5.83 11.94 -17.63
N SER A 623 6.91 11.71 -16.88
CA SER A 623 7.10 12.24 -15.53
C SER A 623 6.98 13.78 -15.50
N LEU A 624 7.70 14.50 -16.37
CA LEU A 624 7.62 15.97 -16.47
C LEU A 624 6.29 16.49 -17.03
N LYS A 625 5.56 15.68 -17.81
CA LYS A 625 4.21 16.00 -18.30
C LYS A 625 3.18 15.91 -17.17
N LEU A 626 3.37 14.98 -16.24
CA LEU A 626 2.50 14.79 -15.07
C LEU A 626 2.81 15.81 -13.97
N ASP A 627 4.08 16.09 -13.74
CA ASP A 627 4.57 17.09 -12.77
C ASP A 627 5.78 17.83 -13.38
N PRO A 628 5.62 19.08 -13.83
CA PRO A 628 6.70 19.86 -14.41
C PRO A 628 7.86 20.19 -13.45
N GLU A 629 7.63 20.16 -12.14
CA GLU A 629 8.60 20.53 -11.10
C GLU A 629 9.38 19.33 -10.56
N ILE A 630 8.97 18.11 -10.91
CA ILE A 630 9.68 16.90 -10.51
C ILE A 630 11.15 16.94 -11.01
N PRO A 631 12.14 16.51 -10.20
CA PRO A 631 13.57 16.63 -10.52
C PRO A 631 14.05 15.58 -11.56
N ALA A 632 13.37 15.50 -12.70
CA ALA A 632 13.63 14.60 -13.81
C ALA A 632 14.55 15.19 -14.91
N ARG A 633 14.69 16.53 -14.98
CA ARG A 633 15.37 17.25 -16.06
C ARG A 633 16.81 16.77 -16.29
N TYR A 634 17.59 16.58 -15.23
CA TYR A 634 18.96 16.04 -15.34
C TYR A 634 18.99 14.64 -15.97
N PHE A 635 18.14 13.73 -15.48
CA PHE A 635 18.09 12.36 -15.98
C PHE A 635 17.61 12.32 -17.44
N LEU A 636 16.65 13.18 -17.81
CA LEU A 636 16.17 13.30 -19.17
C LEU A 636 17.30 13.72 -20.11
N ALA A 637 18.05 14.75 -19.75
CA ALA A 637 19.20 15.20 -20.53
C ALA A 637 20.30 14.13 -20.62
N TYR A 638 20.56 13.41 -19.53
CA TYR A 638 21.50 12.29 -19.52
C TYR A 638 21.07 11.17 -20.50
N GLY A 639 19.79 10.81 -20.51
CA GLY A 639 19.24 9.85 -21.47
C GLY A 639 19.32 10.33 -22.92
N LEU A 640 19.01 11.60 -23.19
CA LEU A 640 19.14 12.21 -24.52
C LEU A 640 20.59 12.21 -25.01
N ALA A 641 21.55 12.51 -24.13
CA ALA A 641 22.96 12.41 -24.45
C ALA A 641 23.37 10.97 -24.82
N GLN A 642 22.88 9.97 -24.09
CA GLN A 642 23.11 8.56 -24.46
C GLN A 642 22.50 8.15 -25.81
N GLN A 643 21.44 8.83 -26.26
CA GLN A 643 20.86 8.66 -27.61
C GLN A 643 21.60 9.45 -28.70
N GLY A 644 22.61 10.25 -28.36
CA GLY A 644 23.31 11.13 -29.32
C GLY A 644 22.62 12.47 -29.57
N LYS A 645 21.54 12.81 -28.85
CA LYS A 645 20.79 14.07 -28.98
C LYS A 645 21.42 15.17 -28.15
N MET A 646 22.65 15.53 -28.51
CA MET A 646 23.51 16.41 -27.69
C MET A 646 22.97 17.83 -27.55
N ASP A 647 22.36 18.39 -28.60
CA ASP A 647 21.82 19.76 -28.56
C ASP A 647 20.60 19.87 -27.64
N GLU A 648 19.67 18.91 -27.71
CA GLU A 648 18.53 18.83 -26.79
C GLU A 648 19.01 18.64 -25.33
N ALA A 649 19.95 17.73 -25.11
CA ALA A 649 20.52 17.49 -23.78
C ALA A 649 21.17 18.76 -23.21
N ARG A 650 21.96 19.48 -24.02
CA ARG A 650 22.60 20.74 -23.61
C ARG A 650 21.57 21.80 -23.22
N ALA A 651 20.54 21.99 -24.02
CA ALA A 651 19.49 22.97 -23.75
C ALA A 651 18.78 22.71 -22.40
N ILE A 652 18.43 21.45 -22.12
CA ILE A 652 17.79 21.07 -20.85
C ILE A 652 18.74 21.31 -19.67
N LEU A 653 20.02 20.91 -19.78
CA LEU A 653 20.99 21.08 -18.69
C LEU A 653 21.25 22.55 -18.37
N GLN A 654 21.28 23.43 -19.37
CA GLN A 654 21.45 24.88 -19.19
C GLN A 654 20.25 25.52 -18.49
N ALA A 655 19.05 24.94 -18.63
CA ALA A 655 17.84 25.42 -17.99
C ALA A 655 17.70 24.98 -16.51
N ILE A 656 18.56 24.07 -16.02
CA ILE A 656 18.54 23.63 -14.61
C ILE A 656 19.06 24.78 -13.73
N PRO A 657 18.26 25.30 -12.78
CA PRO A 657 18.66 26.44 -11.97
C PRO A 657 19.72 26.05 -10.92
N PRO A 658 20.57 26.99 -10.45
CA PRO A 658 21.57 26.72 -9.41
C PRO A 658 21.02 26.16 -8.10
N ALA A 659 19.74 26.42 -7.80
CA ALA A 659 19.06 25.91 -6.61
C ALA A 659 18.65 24.43 -6.72
N ASP A 660 18.66 23.84 -7.93
CA ASP A 660 18.30 22.44 -8.14
C ASP A 660 19.38 21.50 -7.57
N SER A 661 18.95 20.46 -6.85
CA SER A 661 19.82 19.41 -6.28
C SER A 661 20.74 18.73 -7.30
N GLN A 662 20.36 18.73 -8.58
CA GLN A 662 21.13 18.12 -9.68
C GLN A 662 22.02 19.13 -10.43
N TYR A 663 22.03 20.42 -10.06
CA TYR A 663 22.77 21.46 -10.78
C TYR A 663 24.26 21.13 -10.94
N ALA A 664 24.92 20.71 -9.86
CA ALA A 664 26.35 20.36 -9.90
C ALA A 664 26.63 19.22 -10.91
N ARG A 665 25.77 18.20 -10.93
CA ARG A 665 25.88 17.09 -11.90
C ARG A 665 25.58 17.56 -13.32
N ALA A 666 24.64 18.49 -13.48
CA ALA A 666 24.32 19.06 -14.78
C ALA A 666 25.51 19.82 -15.38
N GLN A 667 26.23 20.61 -14.58
CA GLN A 667 27.43 21.32 -15.03
C GLN A 667 28.56 20.38 -15.47
N VAL A 668 28.75 19.26 -14.75
CA VAL A 668 29.72 18.23 -15.13
C VAL A 668 29.37 17.62 -16.49
N LEU A 669 28.10 17.26 -16.70
CA LEU A 669 27.64 16.68 -17.96
C LEU A 669 27.71 17.68 -19.12
N LEU A 670 27.38 18.96 -18.90
CA LEU A 670 27.54 20.03 -19.90
C LEU A 670 28.97 20.13 -20.40
N LYS A 671 29.95 20.11 -19.50
CA LYS A 671 31.38 20.16 -19.84
C LYS A 671 31.80 18.93 -20.65
N ALA A 672 31.30 17.74 -20.29
CA ALA A 672 31.57 16.51 -21.01
C ALA A 672 31.02 16.56 -22.46
N ILE A 673 29.78 17.03 -22.63
CA ILE A 673 29.15 17.19 -23.96
C ILE A 673 29.92 18.21 -24.81
N ALA A 674 30.33 19.36 -24.25
CA ALA A 674 31.10 20.36 -24.98
C ALA A 674 32.47 19.84 -25.46
N GLY A 675 33.14 19.01 -24.65
CA GLY A 675 34.40 18.37 -25.01
C GLY A 675 34.29 17.34 -26.15
N GLN A 676 33.11 16.74 -26.35
CA GLN A 676 32.85 15.78 -27.44
C GLN A 676 32.52 16.46 -28.78
N VAL A 677 32.05 17.71 -28.78
CA VAL A 677 31.79 18.48 -30.01
C VAL A 677 33.07 19.15 -30.55
N SER A 678 34.13 19.20 -29.72
CA SER A 678 35.43 19.81 -30.07
C SER A 678 36.47 18.81 -30.60
N ARG A 679 36.09 17.53 -30.76
CA ARG A 679 36.87 16.47 -31.39
C ARG A 679 36.08 15.92 -32.56
#